data_AF-A0A538QX73-F1
#
_entry.id   AF-A0A538QX73-F1
#
_cell.length_a   1.000
_cell.length_b   1.000
_cell.length_c   1.000
_cell.angle_alpha   90.00
_cell.angle_beta   90.00
_cell.angle_gamma   90.00
#
_symmetry.space_group_name_H-M   'P 1'
#
loop_
_entity.id
_entity.type
_entity.pdbx_description
1 polymer ?
#
loop_
_entity_poly.entity_id
_entity_poly.type
_entity_poly.pdbx_seq_one_letter_code
_entity_poly.pdbx_strand_id
1 'polypeptide(L)'
;MQLAPAGGAFVGRDRELEILAAAVASGVRRIWIGAASGLGKTELLIQLVARCRERGMPCHWLAPHEPATPRVLCAISEELVRAGAAGDRRRLLVIDDFAGLRPVEAWFVDRFLPALPASITVVIADRAVAPVWRAADDGGAALELAPLTDEDARRYLALRGVPEDVHAEVVTAAEGIPSLLAAAADAACPPPAARGPADDTVRFYTRHDRDEHRLAIAVLVAARTTPYELLEHAFDDAHAARDAYAWLSRLSVVDATPLGLRPHTVLRKACERALAGHAPALWARARGAVRAFTEHRIAMAHAPQRWLLDRLFVDRDAPALREYAILTAAEQALTVAAMQGDDRDAVAALIVRQHGRRAAADITRWFDDDRAAFDVLHDPQGELRGYLCSIALSVTGEPPAGDPVLEHCVAHLRAIGWFGPATPPDARALVVRDWSVAGVHQAPSPGAALVLAQVATRLLITPAVELQFVVTERPEPWQRLLRFLGVAPCIVGEQRCGEHRLAVVAADWRGISVVDALRRAGEAAPGLESPPAFLAAGTGQLPIVASAPEAAGHVRPAVPRSDGAAVDDARDLSALLDRRIAQVARSAALSPREQEVLHLLVLARNYAEIGAALQITPRTARFHQHNVLQKIGAESRLDIVRVLL
;
A
#
# COMPACT_ATOMS: atom_id res chain seq x y z
N MET A 1 -15.76 -34.23 13.03
CA MET A 1 -16.47 -34.91 11.92
C MET A 1 -17.71 -34.09 11.57
N GLN A 2 -17.99 -33.94 10.28
CA GLN A 2 -18.84 -32.92 9.61
C GLN A 2 -18.20 -31.52 9.51
N LEU A 3 -17.31 -31.39 8.52
CA LEU A 3 -17.01 -30.14 7.84
C LEU A 3 -18.17 -29.85 6.87
N ALA A 4 -18.78 -28.68 6.99
CA ALA A 4 -19.66 -28.10 5.97
C ALA A 4 -19.75 -26.58 6.17
N PRO A 5 -19.92 -25.78 5.10
CA PRO A 5 -19.21 -25.82 3.83
C PRO A 5 -18.47 -24.49 3.55
N ALA A 6 -17.52 -24.55 2.62
CA ALA A 6 -16.84 -23.38 2.06
C ALA A 6 -17.84 -22.49 1.31
N GLY A 7 -17.83 -21.18 1.60
CA GLY A 7 -18.62 -20.19 0.88
C GLY A 7 -18.03 -19.93 -0.51
N GLY A 8 -18.41 -20.78 -1.46
CA GLY A 8 -18.06 -20.73 -2.88
C GLY A 8 -18.05 -22.17 -3.42
N ALA A 9 -19.14 -22.63 -4.02
CA ALA A 9 -19.15 -23.95 -4.64
C ALA A 9 -18.22 -23.92 -5.86
N PHE A 10 -17.20 -24.78 -5.87
CA PHE A 10 -16.41 -25.06 -7.06
C PHE A 10 -17.25 -25.89 -8.03
N VAL A 11 -17.47 -25.40 -9.25
CA VAL A 11 -18.39 -26.00 -10.24
C VAL A 11 -17.74 -26.06 -11.62
N GLY A 12 -17.94 -27.18 -12.33
CA GLY A 12 -17.68 -27.31 -13.77
C GLY A 12 -16.24 -27.46 -14.23
N ARG A 13 -15.30 -27.59 -13.29
CA ARG A 13 -13.86 -27.73 -13.58
C ARG A 13 -13.28 -29.06 -13.12
N ASP A 14 -14.15 -30.07 -12.97
CA ASP A 14 -13.77 -31.39 -12.47
C ASP A 14 -12.78 -32.07 -13.42
N ARG A 15 -13.03 -31.98 -14.73
CA ARG A 15 -12.15 -32.54 -15.77
C ARG A 15 -10.77 -31.88 -15.77
N GLU A 16 -10.71 -30.56 -15.76
CA GLU A 16 -9.46 -29.80 -15.70
C GLU A 16 -8.67 -30.12 -14.44
N LEU A 17 -9.35 -30.18 -13.29
CA LEU A 17 -8.73 -30.51 -12.02
C LEU A 17 -8.22 -31.96 -11.98
N GLU A 18 -8.91 -32.90 -12.60
CA GLU A 18 -8.46 -34.27 -12.78
C GLU A 18 -7.23 -34.37 -13.69
N ILE A 19 -7.23 -33.65 -14.82
CA ILE A 19 -6.07 -33.58 -15.73
C ILE A 19 -4.85 -33.03 -15.00
N LEU A 20 -5.01 -31.91 -14.28
CA LEU A 20 -3.92 -31.31 -13.50
C LEU A 20 -3.43 -32.24 -12.40
N ALA A 21 -4.34 -32.84 -11.63
CA ALA A 21 -3.97 -33.77 -10.56
C ALA A 21 -3.26 -35.02 -11.10
N ALA A 22 -3.68 -35.55 -12.25
CA ALA A 22 -3.03 -36.67 -12.91
C ALA A 22 -1.64 -36.30 -13.44
N ALA A 23 -1.48 -35.12 -14.04
CA ALA A 23 -0.20 -34.61 -14.54
C ALA A 23 0.82 -34.41 -13.39
N VAL A 24 0.39 -33.81 -12.28
CA VAL A 24 1.25 -33.66 -11.09
C VAL A 24 1.58 -35.04 -10.51
N ALA A 25 0.62 -35.96 -10.44
CA ALA A 25 0.83 -37.31 -9.91
C ALA A 25 1.72 -38.18 -10.81
N SER A 26 1.73 -37.98 -12.13
CA SER A 26 2.62 -38.70 -13.05
C SER A 26 4.04 -38.14 -13.06
N GLY A 27 4.24 -36.91 -12.58
CA GLY A 27 5.55 -36.28 -12.44
C GLY A 27 5.92 -35.37 -13.61
N VAL A 28 4.90 -34.84 -14.31
CA VAL A 28 5.07 -33.77 -15.29
C VAL A 28 5.83 -32.63 -14.62
N ARG A 29 6.92 -32.17 -15.24
CA ARG A 29 7.81 -31.18 -14.63
C ARG A 29 7.23 -29.78 -14.66
N ARG A 30 6.46 -29.46 -15.70
CA ARG A 30 5.93 -28.11 -15.93
C ARG A 30 4.52 -28.18 -16.50
N ILE A 31 3.62 -27.40 -15.94
CA ILE A 31 2.24 -27.32 -16.37
C ILE A 31 1.88 -25.85 -16.55
N TRP A 32 1.40 -25.48 -17.73
CA TRP A 32 0.91 -24.13 -18.01
C TRP A 32 -0.62 -24.10 -18.00
N ILE A 33 -1.19 -23.10 -17.34
CA ILE A 33 -2.63 -22.82 -17.33
C ILE A 33 -2.84 -21.44 -17.95
N GLY A 34 -3.28 -21.44 -19.20
CA GLY A 34 -3.63 -20.23 -19.94
C GLY A 34 -5.12 -19.94 -19.84
N ALA A 35 -5.50 -18.71 -19.50
CA ALA A 35 -6.90 -18.29 -19.60
C ALA A 35 -7.01 -16.77 -19.56
N ALA A 36 -8.01 -16.19 -20.24
CA ALA A 36 -8.40 -14.80 -20.02
C ALA A 36 -8.73 -14.48 -18.54
N SER A 37 -8.80 -13.18 -18.22
CA SER A 37 -9.13 -12.73 -16.86
C SER A 37 -10.50 -13.27 -16.42
N GLY A 38 -10.62 -13.66 -15.14
CA GLY A 38 -11.91 -14.03 -14.57
C GLY A 38 -12.43 -15.44 -14.91
N LEU A 39 -11.62 -16.29 -15.58
CA LEU A 39 -11.94 -17.68 -15.92
C LEU A 39 -11.69 -18.72 -14.79
N GLY A 40 -11.28 -18.26 -13.61
CA GLY A 40 -11.17 -19.12 -12.41
C GLY A 40 -9.83 -19.83 -12.22
N LYS A 41 -8.74 -19.35 -12.82
CA LYS A 41 -7.38 -19.95 -12.68
C LYS A 41 -6.94 -20.11 -11.22
N THR A 42 -7.02 -19.03 -10.44
CA THR A 42 -6.63 -19.04 -9.03
C THR A 42 -7.45 -20.05 -8.22
N GLU A 43 -8.77 -20.11 -8.45
CA GLU A 43 -9.63 -21.08 -7.76
C GLU A 43 -9.27 -22.52 -8.14
N LEU A 44 -9.02 -22.79 -9.43
CA LEU A 44 -8.55 -24.11 -9.88
C LEU A 44 -7.22 -24.52 -9.23
N LEU A 45 -6.29 -23.58 -9.09
CA LEU A 45 -5.01 -23.80 -8.40
C LEU A 45 -5.20 -24.08 -6.90
N ILE A 46 -6.11 -23.36 -6.24
CA ILE A 46 -6.46 -23.60 -4.83
C ILE A 46 -6.96 -25.04 -4.64
N GLN A 47 -7.88 -25.49 -5.50
CA GLN A 47 -8.40 -26.87 -5.46
C GLN A 47 -7.33 -27.92 -5.74
N LEU A 48 -6.42 -27.65 -6.69
CA LEU A 48 -5.28 -28.53 -6.98
C LEU A 48 -4.37 -28.68 -5.75
N VAL A 49 -4.01 -27.57 -5.11
CA VAL A 49 -3.17 -27.58 -3.91
C VAL A 49 -3.85 -28.31 -2.76
N ALA A 50 -5.16 -28.14 -2.58
CA ALA A 50 -5.93 -28.87 -1.57
C ALA A 50 -5.83 -30.40 -1.79
N ARG A 51 -6.11 -30.89 -3.00
CA ARG A 51 -5.98 -32.33 -3.36
C ARG A 51 -4.54 -32.85 -3.19
N CYS A 52 -3.55 -32.02 -3.48
CA CYS A 52 -2.14 -32.39 -3.33
C CYS A 52 -1.74 -32.52 -1.85
N ARG A 53 -2.19 -31.59 -1.00
CA ARG A 53 -1.96 -31.62 0.46
C ARG A 53 -2.64 -32.80 1.13
N GLU A 54 -3.86 -33.15 0.71
CA GLU A 54 -4.57 -34.35 1.19
C GLU A 54 -3.78 -35.65 0.92
N ARG A 55 -3.00 -35.68 -0.16
CA ARG A 55 -2.10 -36.79 -0.51
C ARG A 55 -0.71 -36.70 0.14
N GLY A 56 -0.51 -35.73 1.04
CA GLY A 56 0.75 -35.52 1.75
C GLY A 56 1.87 -34.94 0.88
N MET A 57 1.55 -34.30 -0.25
CA MET A 57 2.53 -33.64 -1.11
C MET A 57 2.78 -32.20 -0.63
N PRO A 58 4.04 -31.80 -0.36
CA PRO A 58 4.36 -30.42 -0.03
C PRO A 58 4.09 -29.50 -1.23
N CYS A 59 3.40 -28.39 -0.96
CA CYS A 59 3.00 -27.42 -1.98
C CYS A 59 3.49 -26.03 -1.59
N HIS A 60 4.18 -25.36 -2.51
CA HIS A 60 4.68 -23.99 -2.40
C HIS A 60 3.90 -23.10 -3.36
N TRP A 61 3.56 -21.88 -2.93
CA TRP A 61 2.79 -20.93 -3.74
C TRP A 61 3.57 -19.63 -3.87
N LEU A 62 3.70 -19.16 -5.10
CA LEU A 62 4.32 -17.89 -5.45
C LEU A 62 3.30 -17.07 -6.25
N ALA A 63 2.88 -15.94 -5.70
CA ALA A 63 2.10 -14.93 -6.41
C ALA A 63 3.01 -13.71 -6.62
N PRO A 64 3.67 -13.57 -7.79
CA PRO A 64 4.67 -12.54 -8.01
C PRO A 64 3.99 -11.19 -8.22
N HIS A 65 3.65 -10.51 -7.11
CA HIS A 65 3.14 -9.13 -7.11
C HIS A 65 4.25 -8.08 -6.89
N GLU A 66 5.50 -8.51 -6.78
CA GLU A 66 6.72 -7.68 -6.89
C GLU A 66 7.53 -8.17 -8.10
N PRO A 67 8.33 -7.31 -8.78
CA PRO A 67 9.26 -7.80 -9.78
C PRO A 67 10.26 -8.75 -9.10
N ALA A 68 10.08 -10.06 -9.27
CA ALA A 68 11.01 -11.02 -8.70
C ALA A 68 12.36 -10.85 -9.40
N THR A 69 13.37 -10.37 -8.68
CA THR A 69 14.73 -10.30 -9.23
C THR A 69 15.28 -11.72 -9.35
N PRO A 70 16.20 -11.98 -10.30
CA PRO A 70 16.91 -13.26 -10.40
C PRO A 70 17.48 -13.75 -9.05
N ARG A 71 17.90 -12.81 -8.19
CA ARG A 71 18.45 -13.12 -6.86
C ARG A 71 17.41 -13.70 -5.89
N VAL A 72 16.18 -13.20 -5.90
CA VAL A 72 15.08 -13.72 -5.07
C VAL A 72 14.69 -15.13 -5.54
N LEU A 73 14.60 -15.31 -6.85
CA LEU A 73 14.30 -16.62 -7.44
C LEU A 73 15.43 -17.63 -7.19
N CYS A 74 16.70 -17.22 -7.21
CA CYS A 74 17.81 -18.08 -6.76
C CYS A 74 17.68 -18.50 -5.30
N ALA A 75 17.39 -17.57 -4.40
CA ALA A 75 17.22 -17.88 -2.98
C ALA A 75 16.03 -18.84 -2.73
N ILE A 76 14.93 -18.67 -3.46
CA ILE A 76 13.79 -19.60 -3.45
C ILE A 76 14.22 -20.98 -3.96
N SER A 77 14.96 -21.04 -5.07
CA SER A 77 15.48 -22.31 -5.60
C SER A 77 16.39 -23.02 -4.58
N GLU A 78 17.32 -22.29 -3.95
CA GLU A 78 18.21 -22.83 -2.92
C GLU A 78 17.43 -23.34 -1.69
N GLU A 79 16.40 -22.61 -1.26
CA GLU A 79 15.52 -23.04 -0.17
C GLU A 79 14.73 -24.30 -0.55
N LEU A 80 14.18 -24.35 -1.77
CA LEU A 80 13.48 -25.52 -2.29
C LEU A 80 14.41 -26.73 -2.43
N VAL A 81 15.68 -26.52 -2.80
CA VAL A 81 16.70 -27.57 -2.84
C VAL A 81 17.04 -28.05 -1.41
N ARG A 82 17.31 -27.12 -0.48
CA ARG A 82 17.62 -27.42 0.93
C ARG A 82 16.49 -28.15 1.64
N ALA A 83 15.24 -27.70 1.46
CA ALA A 83 14.05 -28.36 2.00
C ALA A 83 13.81 -29.77 1.42
N GLY A 84 14.42 -30.08 0.26
CA GLY A 84 14.33 -31.37 -0.40
C GLY A 84 15.37 -32.40 0.06
N ALA A 85 16.43 -31.98 0.74
CA ALA A 85 17.50 -32.87 1.19
C ALA A 85 17.05 -33.89 2.26
N ALA A 86 15.83 -33.74 2.82
CA ALA A 86 15.25 -34.60 3.84
C ALA A 86 14.38 -35.76 3.29
N GLY A 87 14.22 -35.90 1.96
CA GLY A 87 13.54 -37.05 1.35
C GLY A 87 13.03 -36.79 -0.07
N ASP A 88 13.13 -37.80 -0.93
CA ASP A 88 12.82 -37.77 -2.37
C ASP A 88 11.30 -37.69 -2.69
N ARG A 89 10.53 -36.96 -1.88
CA ARG A 89 9.08 -36.80 -2.08
C ARG A 89 8.83 -35.75 -3.16
N ARG A 90 7.91 -36.07 -4.08
CA ARG A 90 7.43 -35.12 -5.09
C ARG A 90 6.79 -33.90 -4.42
N ARG A 91 6.98 -32.74 -5.03
CA ARG A 91 6.56 -31.42 -4.52
C ARG A 91 5.94 -30.59 -5.64
N LEU A 92 5.06 -29.69 -5.25
CA LEU A 92 4.36 -28.79 -6.17
C LEU A 92 4.79 -27.34 -5.90
N LEU A 93 5.19 -26.62 -6.95
CA LEU A 93 5.37 -25.17 -6.93
C LEU A 93 4.31 -24.53 -7.83
N VAL A 94 3.44 -23.71 -7.25
CA VAL A 94 2.43 -22.94 -7.98
C VAL A 94 2.91 -21.53 -8.18
N ILE A 95 2.81 -21.02 -9.40
CA ILE A 95 3.06 -19.63 -9.77
C ILE A 95 1.73 -19.06 -10.27
N ASP A 96 1.07 -18.24 -9.45
CA ASP A 96 -0.20 -17.61 -9.78
C ASP A 96 0.02 -16.17 -10.25
N ASP A 97 -0.39 -15.86 -11.47
CA ASP A 97 -0.14 -14.60 -12.20
C ASP A 97 1.31 -14.39 -12.67
N PHE A 98 1.74 -15.19 -13.65
CA PHE A 98 3.08 -15.07 -14.26
C PHE A 98 3.39 -13.70 -14.87
N ALA A 99 2.38 -12.83 -15.06
CA ALA A 99 2.57 -11.48 -15.59
C ALA A 99 3.65 -10.68 -14.82
N GLY A 100 3.75 -10.85 -13.50
CA GLY A 100 4.77 -10.19 -12.67
C GLY A 100 6.21 -10.68 -12.90
N LEU A 101 6.39 -11.83 -13.54
CA LEU A 101 7.71 -12.41 -13.87
C LEU A 101 8.13 -12.16 -15.33
N ARG A 102 7.29 -11.56 -16.17
CA ARG A 102 7.63 -11.27 -17.58
C ARG A 102 8.96 -10.54 -17.77
N PRO A 103 9.33 -9.53 -16.96
CA PRO A 103 10.61 -8.82 -17.13
C PRO A 103 11.85 -9.73 -16.99
N VAL A 104 11.71 -10.89 -16.34
CA VAL A 104 12.78 -11.86 -16.10
C VAL A 104 12.49 -13.21 -16.76
N GLU A 105 11.55 -13.27 -17.70
CA GLU A 105 11.07 -14.51 -18.32
C GLU A 105 12.20 -15.36 -18.88
N ALA A 106 13.07 -14.78 -19.73
CA ALA A 106 14.20 -15.50 -20.33
C ALA A 106 15.10 -16.16 -19.26
N TRP A 107 15.40 -15.44 -18.18
CA TRP A 107 16.20 -15.97 -17.08
C TRP A 107 15.43 -17.05 -16.30
N PHE A 108 14.13 -16.86 -16.08
CA PHE A 108 13.28 -17.85 -15.43
C PHE A 108 13.27 -19.17 -16.22
N VAL A 109 13.17 -19.11 -17.55
CA VAL A 109 13.21 -20.28 -18.45
C VAL A 109 14.57 -20.97 -18.39
N ASP A 110 15.64 -20.19 -18.63
CA ASP A 110 16.94 -20.74 -18.99
C ASP A 110 17.80 -21.07 -17.77
N ARG A 111 17.47 -20.52 -16.59
CA ARG A 111 18.25 -20.66 -15.36
C ARG A 111 17.45 -21.19 -14.19
N PHE A 112 16.26 -20.64 -13.92
CA PHE A 112 15.48 -21.05 -12.74
C PHE A 112 14.86 -22.43 -12.90
N LEU A 113 14.05 -22.67 -13.94
CA LEU A 113 13.41 -23.98 -14.14
C LEU A 113 14.41 -25.15 -14.24
N PRO A 114 15.56 -25.02 -14.93
CA PRO A 114 16.55 -26.10 -15.00
C PRO A 114 17.28 -26.34 -13.67
N ALA A 115 17.40 -25.33 -12.80
CA ALA A 115 18.02 -25.46 -11.49
C ALA A 115 17.13 -26.17 -10.46
N LEU A 116 15.82 -26.30 -10.73
CA LEU A 116 14.90 -26.99 -9.83
C LEU A 116 15.10 -28.52 -9.88
N PRO A 117 15.06 -29.20 -8.71
CA PRO A 117 15.09 -30.66 -8.65
C PRO A 117 14.01 -31.33 -9.51
N ALA A 118 14.30 -32.52 -10.02
CA ALA A 118 13.34 -33.33 -10.79
C ALA A 118 12.09 -33.73 -9.98
N SER A 119 12.17 -33.69 -8.65
CA SER A 119 11.05 -33.95 -7.74
C SER A 119 10.06 -32.78 -7.62
N ILE A 120 10.32 -31.61 -8.23
CA ILE A 120 9.43 -30.46 -8.21
C ILE A 120 8.66 -30.35 -9.54
N THR A 121 7.34 -30.41 -9.46
CA THR A 121 6.43 -30.01 -10.54
C THR A 121 6.09 -28.53 -10.39
N VAL A 122 6.26 -27.75 -11.45
CA VAL A 122 5.91 -26.33 -11.49
C VAL A 122 4.61 -26.13 -12.27
N VAL A 123 3.60 -25.53 -11.65
CA VAL A 123 2.34 -25.14 -12.29
C VAL A 123 2.29 -23.63 -12.40
N ILE A 124 2.11 -23.11 -13.61
CA ILE A 124 2.16 -21.68 -13.92
C ILE A 124 0.79 -21.25 -14.45
N ALA A 125 0.18 -20.24 -13.85
CA ALA A 125 -1.04 -19.62 -14.37
C ALA A 125 -0.74 -18.24 -14.94
N ASP A 126 -1.20 -17.98 -16.16
CA ASP A 126 -1.04 -16.69 -16.85
C ASP A 126 -2.29 -16.32 -17.64
N ARG A 127 -2.41 -15.04 -17.97
CA ARG A 127 -3.41 -14.50 -18.90
C ARG A 127 -3.08 -14.81 -20.36
N ALA A 128 -1.80 -14.97 -20.67
CA ALA A 128 -1.36 -15.37 -22.00
C ALA A 128 -1.60 -16.88 -22.24
N VAL A 129 -1.81 -17.23 -23.51
CA VAL A 129 -1.74 -18.62 -23.98
C VAL A 129 -0.35 -19.17 -23.65
N ALA A 130 -0.28 -20.49 -23.47
CA ALA A 130 1.00 -21.18 -23.26
C ALA A 130 2.03 -20.67 -24.27
N PRO A 131 3.11 -20.04 -23.80
CA PRO A 131 4.12 -19.54 -24.70
C PRO A 131 4.79 -20.74 -25.40
N VAL A 132 5.39 -20.52 -26.59
CA VAL A 132 6.08 -21.57 -27.37
C VAL A 132 7.40 -21.92 -26.69
N TRP A 133 7.35 -22.36 -25.44
CA TRP A 133 8.52 -22.79 -24.69
C TRP A 133 8.80 -24.18 -25.20
N ARG A 134 9.93 -24.28 -25.92
CA ARG A 134 10.52 -25.49 -26.51
C ARG A 134 9.77 -26.76 -26.12
N ALA A 135 8.76 -27.08 -26.93
CA ALA A 135 8.00 -28.31 -26.87
C ALA A 135 8.83 -29.52 -27.33
N ALA A 136 10.12 -29.56 -27.01
CA ALA A 136 11.04 -30.60 -27.43
C ALA A 136 11.76 -31.15 -26.20
N ASP A 137 11.21 -32.27 -25.69
CA ASP A 137 11.89 -33.36 -24.98
C ASP A 137 11.81 -33.47 -23.43
N ASP A 138 11.14 -32.57 -22.71
CA ASP A 138 11.16 -32.56 -21.22
C ASP A 138 9.78 -32.61 -20.51
N GLY A 139 8.74 -33.05 -21.22
CA GLY A 139 7.47 -33.48 -20.60
C GLY A 139 6.65 -32.38 -19.94
N GLY A 140 6.44 -31.26 -20.63
CA GLY A 140 5.51 -30.19 -20.21
C GLY A 140 4.05 -30.47 -20.63
N ALA A 141 3.09 -29.96 -19.85
CA ALA A 141 1.67 -29.97 -20.20
C ALA A 141 1.12 -28.54 -20.29
N ALA A 142 0.16 -28.30 -21.18
CA ALA A 142 -0.55 -27.03 -21.27
C ALA A 142 -2.06 -27.29 -21.20
N LEU A 143 -2.76 -26.44 -20.45
CA LEU A 143 -4.20 -26.46 -20.28
C LEU A 143 -4.72 -25.04 -20.53
N GLU A 144 -5.68 -24.93 -21.44
CA GLU A 144 -6.39 -23.68 -21.67
C GLU A 144 -7.78 -23.78 -21.04
N LEU A 145 -8.15 -22.78 -20.21
CA LEU A 145 -9.48 -22.75 -19.61
C LEU A 145 -10.45 -22.06 -20.56
N ALA A 146 -11.45 -22.79 -21.03
CA ALA A 146 -12.61 -22.23 -21.72
C ALA A 146 -13.60 -21.62 -20.71
N PRO A 147 -14.56 -20.78 -21.11
CA PRO A 147 -15.73 -20.47 -20.29
C PRO A 147 -16.46 -21.74 -19.80
N LEU A 148 -17.18 -21.64 -18.69
CA LEU A 148 -18.02 -22.73 -18.19
C LEU A 148 -19.10 -23.09 -19.20
N THR A 149 -19.45 -24.37 -19.25
CA THR A 149 -20.58 -24.82 -20.05
C THR A 149 -21.89 -24.22 -19.52
N ASP A 150 -22.89 -24.09 -20.39
CA ASP A 150 -24.24 -23.71 -19.98
C ASP A 150 -24.78 -24.57 -18.82
N GLU A 151 -24.50 -25.86 -18.85
CA GLU A 151 -24.91 -26.81 -17.81
C GLU A 151 -24.24 -26.48 -16.47
N ASP A 152 -22.92 -26.25 -16.47
CA ASP A 152 -22.17 -25.89 -15.27
C ASP A 152 -22.51 -24.49 -14.75
N ALA A 153 -22.79 -23.55 -15.65
CA ALA A 153 -23.21 -22.21 -15.29
C ALA A 153 -24.59 -22.23 -14.61
N ARG A 154 -25.56 -22.98 -15.15
CA ARG A 154 -26.88 -23.20 -14.50
C ARG A 154 -26.74 -23.93 -13.16
N ARG A 155 -25.86 -24.94 -13.10
CA ARG A 155 -25.55 -25.66 -11.85
C ARG A 155 -24.97 -24.73 -10.79
N TYR A 156 -24.06 -23.83 -11.17
CA TYR A 156 -23.53 -22.79 -10.29
C TYR A 156 -24.64 -21.85 -9.81
N LEU A 157 -25.48 -21.34 -10.71
CA LEU A 157 -26.60 -20.46 -10.37
C LEU A 157 -27.60 -21.12 -9.42
N ALA A 158 -27.92 -22.40 -9.63
CA ALA A 158 -28.77 -23.20 -8.74
C ALA A 158 -28.16 -23.33 -7.33
N LEU A 159 -26.86 -23.64 -7.25
CA LEU A 159 -26.14 -23.72 -5.96
C LEU A 159 -26.04 -22.36 -5.25
N ARG A 160 -26.07 -21.27 -6.01
CA ARG A 160 -26.11 -19.89 -5.49
C ARG A 160 -27.53 -19.42 -5.11
N GLY A 161 -28.55 -20.23 -5.36
CA GLY A 161 -29.95 -19.92 -5.04
C GLY A 161 -30.66 -19.02 -6.06
N VAL A 162 -30.07 -18.82 -7.24
CA VAL A 162 -30.68 -17.99 -8.30
C VAL A 162 -31.96 -18.63 -8.83
N PRO A 163 -33.08 -17.88 -8.92
CA PRO A 163 -34.34 -18.38 -9.51
C PRO A 163 -34.14 -18.94 -10.93
N GLU A 164 -34.71 -20.11 -11.20
CA GLU A 164 -34.49 -20.85 -12.46
C GLU A 164 -34.97 -20.08 -13.70
N ASP A 165 -35.98 -19.23 -13.54
CA ASP A 165 -36.57 -18.39 -14.59
C ASP A 165 -35.60 -17.35 -15.17
N VAL A 166 -34.60 -16.90 -14.39
CA VAL A 166 -33.58 -15.94 -14.83
C VAL A 166 -32.26 -16.61 -15.27
N HIS A 167 -32.13 -17.94 -15.16
CA HIS A 167 -30.88 -18.64 -15.49
C HIS A 167 -30.46 -18.46 -16.95
N ALA A 168 -31.41 -18.55 -17.89
CA ALA A 168 -31.09 -18.46 -19.33
C ALA A 168 -30.51 -17.08 -19.70
N GLU A 169 -31.09 -16.01 -19.16
CA GLU A 169 -30.63 -14.63 -19.36
C GLU A 169 -29.26 -14.39 -18.74
N VAL A 170 -29.06 -14.82 -17.48
CA VAL A 170 -27.79 -14.67 -16.75
C VAL A 170 -26.65 -15.43 -17.41
N VAL A 171 -26.90 -16.67 -17.86
CA VAL A 171 -25.88 -17.48 -18.55
C VAL A 171 -25.48 -16.84 -19.87
N THR A 172 -26.45 -16.29 -20.61
CA THR A 172 -26.19 -15.58 -21.87
C THR A 172 -25.39 -14.29 -21.65
N ALA A 173 -25.75 -13.51 -20.63
CA ALA A 173 -25.05 -12.26 -20.31
C ALA A 173 -23.64 -12.46 -19.74
N ALA A 174 -23.40 -13.55 -19.02
CA ALA A 174 -22.09 -13.88 -18.46
C ALA A 174 -21.17 -14.62 -19.45
N GLU A 175 -21.72 -15.12 -20.57
CA GLU A 175 -21.00 -15.90 -21.59
C GLU A 175 -20.17 -17.06 -21.00
N GLY A 176 -20.67 -17.68 -19.91
CA GLY A 176 -19.98 -18.74 -19.18
C GLY A 176 -18.72 -18.28 -18.42
N ILE A 177 -18.39 -16.99 -18.37
CA ILE A 177 -17.22 -16.46 -17.65
C ILE A 177 -17.52 -16.47 -16.13
N PRO A 178 -16.81 -17.28 -15.30
CA PRO A 178 -17.06 -17.44 -13.87
C PRO A 178 -17.14 -16.13 -13.07
N SER A 179 -16.27 -15.16 -13.33
CA SER A 179 -16.31 -13.88 -12.61
C SER A 179 -17.54 -13.02 -12.94
N LEU A 180 -17.99 -13.02 -14.20
CA LEU A 180 -19.23 -12.35 -14.63
C LEU A 180 -20.45 -13.12 -14.12
N LEU A 181 -20.40 -14.45 -14.15
CA LEU A 181 -21.44 -15.32 -13.63
C LEU A 181 -21.62 -15.14 -12.12
N ALA A 182 -20.52 -15.01 -11.37
CA ALA A 182 -20.55 -14.70 -9.95
C ALA A 182 -21.16 -13.31 -9.69
N ALA A 183 -20.75 -12.29 -10.46
CA ALA A 183 -21.29 -10.94 -10.34
C ALA A 183 -22.79 -10.85 -10.70
N ALA A 184 -23.22 -11.59 -11.73
CA ALA A 184 -24.62 -11.65 -12.14
C ALA A 184 -25.47 -12.47 -11.17
N ALA A 185 -24.94 -13.57 -10.62
CA ALA A 185 -25.57 -14.32 -9.53
C ALA A 185 -25.76 -13.45 -8.29
N ASP A 186 -24.71 -12.68 -7.91
CA ASP A 186 -24.75 -11.71 -6.82
C ASP A 186 -25.79 -10.61 -7.05
N ALA A 187 -26.15 -10.30 -8.29
CA ALA A 187 -27.20 -9.34 -8.63
C ALA A 187 -28.61 -9.96 -8.64
N ALA A 188 -28.75 -11.18 -9.17
CA ALA A 188 -30.03 -11.84 -9.44
C ALA A 188 -30.62 -12.59 -8.24
N CYS A 189 -29.79 -13.34 -7.52
CA CYS A 189 -30.13 -13.84 -6.20
C CYS A 189 -28.99 -13.47 -5.28
N PRO A 190 -29.07 -12.24 -4.77
CA PRO A 190 -28.06 -11.79 -3.88
C PRO A 190 -28.15 -12.75 -2.66
N PRO A 191 -27.01 -13.27 -2.16
CA PRO A 191 -26.98 -14.34 -1.15
C PRO A 191 -27.93 -14.01 0.01
N PRO A 192 -28.41 -14.95 0.85
CA PRO A 192 -29.31 -14.63 1.98
C PRO A 192 -28.86 -13.41 2.83
N ALA A 193 -27.58 -13.05 2.77
CA ALA A 193 -26.96 -11.74 3.06
C ALA A 193 -27.51 -10.47 2.32
N ALA A 194 -28.56 -10.58 1.51
CA ALA A 194 -29.08 -9.50 0.68
C ALA A 194 -30.60 -9.34 0.76
N ARG A 195 -31.25 -10.10 1.64
CA ARG A 195 -32.34 -9.55 2.45
C ARG A 195 -31.69 -8.64 3.52
N GLY A 196 -31.21 -7.48 3.06
CA GLY A 196 -30.56 -6.44 3.88
C GLY A 196 -29.02 -6.47 3.82
N PRO A 197 -28.33 -5.44 3.29
CA PRO A 197 -26.87 -5.40 3.12
C PRO A 197 -26.10 -5.04 4.40
N ALA A 198 -26.53 -5.58 5.56
CA ALA A 198 -26.03 -5.18 6.87
C ALA A 198 -25.65 -6.33 7.82
N ASP A 199 -25.78 -7.61 7.46
CA ASP A 199 -25.71 -8.68 8.49
C ASP A 199 -24.62 -9.76 8.32
N ASP A 200 -24.24 -10.25 7.13
CA ASP A 200 -23.28 -11.38 7.06
C ASP A 200 -21.78 -10.98 7.01
N THR A 201 -21.41 -9.86 6.38
CA THR A 201 -20.04 -9.29 6.53
C THR A 201 -19.91 -8.53 7.85
N VAL A 202 -21.02 -7.99 8.36
CA VAL A 202 -21.13 -7.51 9.74
C VAL A 202 -21.01 -8.66 10.72
N ARG A 203 -21.50 -9.88 10.43
CA ARG A 203 -21.25 -11.11 11.22
C ARG A 203 -19.79 -11.53 11.25
N PHE A 204 -19.01 -11.33 10.20
CA PHE A 204 -17.55 -11.55 10.29
C PHE A 204 -16.91 -10.60 11.32
N TYR A 205 -17.38 -9.35 11.40
CA TYR A 205 -16.90 -8.34 12.36
C TYR A 205 -17.52 -8.47 13.77
N THR A 206 -18.79 -8.84 13.87
CA THR A 206 -19.58 -8.94 15.11
C THR A 206 -19.42 -10.28 15.81
N ARG A 207 -18.88 -11.32 15.14
CA ARG A 207 -18.48 -12.60 15.78
C ARG A 207 -17.16 -12.54 16.54
N HIS A 208 -16.44 -11.41 16.51
CA HIS A 208 -15.23 -11.27 17.30
C HIS A 208 -15.60 -10.62 18.63
N ASP A 209 -15.61 -11.43 19.68
CA ASP A 209 -16.01 -11.00 21.03
C ASP A 209 -14.92 -10.22 21.77
N ARG A 210 -13.69 -10.17 21.22
CA ARG A 210 -12.58 -9.42 21.81
C ARG A 210 -12.49 -8.01 21.23
N ASP A 211 -12.51 -7.01 22.10
CA ASP A 211 -12.35 -5.59 21.74
C ASP A 211 -11.04 -5.31 20.98
N GLU A 212 -9.98 -6.05 21.31
CA GLU A 212 -8.68 -6.01 20.64
C GLU A 212 -8.79 -6.33 19.14
N HIS A 213 -9.50 -7.38 18.76
CA HIS A 213 -9.67 -7.74 17.35
C HIS A 213 -10.51 -6.70 16.61
N ARG A 214 -11.54 -6.16 17.27
CA ARG A 214 -12.38 -5.09 16.69
C ARG A 214 -11.55 -3.83 16.43
N LEU A 215 -10.69 -3.43 17.36
CA LEU A 215 -9.77 -2.32 17.15
C LEU A 215 -8.77 -2.60 16.04
N ALA A 216 -8.20 -3.81 16.00
CA ALA A 216 -7.23 -4.21 14.97
C ALA A 216 -7.83 -4.10 13.56
N ILE A 217 -9.03 -4.64 13.34
CA ILE A 217 -9.70 -4.53 12.04
C ILE A 217 -10.06 -3.07 11.75
N ALA A 218 -10.49 -2.28 12.75
CA ALA A 218 -10.84 -0.88 12.54
C ALA A 218 -9.61 -0.07 12.07
N VAL A 219 -8.44 -0.30 12.66
CA VAL A 219 -7.18 0.32 12.23
C VAL A 219 -6.78 -0.17 10.83
N LEU A 220 -6.88 -1.48 10.57
CA LEU A 220 -6.59 -2.09 9.26
C LEU A 220 -7.40 -1.45 8.12
N VAL A 221 -8.67 -1.14 8.41
CA VAL A 221 -9.64 -0.59 7.47
C VAL A 221 -9.52 0.93 7.36
N ALA A 222 -9.10 1.63 8.43
CA ALA A 222 -8.83 3.06 8.39
C ALA A 222 -7.58 3.41 7.57
N ALA A 223 -6.55 2.57 7.64
CA ALA A 223 -5.26 2.82 6.99
C ALA A 223 -5.18 2.27 5.55
N ARG A 224 -4.37 2.92 4.70
CA ARG A 224 -4.09 2.44 3.35
C ARG A 224 -3.30 1.13 3.39
N THR A 225 -2.22 1.11 4.19
CA THR A 225 -1.47 -0.07 4.60
C THR A 225 -1.23 -0.02 6.11
N THR A 226 -1.19 -1.19 6.76
CA THR A 226 -1.11 -1.30 8.22
C THR A 226 0.18 -1.98 8.63
N PRO A 227 1.27 -1.23 8.80
CA PRO A 227 2.51 -1.78 9.33
C PRO A 227 2.33 -2.13 10.83
N TYR A 228 3.18 -2.99 11.37
CA TYR A 228 3.10 -3.40 12.78
C TYR A 228 3.16 -2.20 13.73
N GLU A 229 4.00 -1.21 13.43
CA GLU A 229 4.18 -0.01 14.25
C GLU A 229 2.91 0.83 14.37
N LEU A 230 2.00 0.76 13.40
CA LEU A 230 0.70 1.42 13.48
C LEU A 230 -0.23 0.70 14.47
N LEU A 231 -0.24 -0.64 14.49
CA LEU A 231 -1.00 -1.37 15.51
C LEU A 231 -0.38 -1.19 16.89
N GLU A 232 0.95 -1.22 17.00
CA GLU A 232 1.64 -0.92 18.25
C GLU A 232 1.31 0.50 18.77
N HIS A 233 1.14 1.47 17.88
CA HIS A 233 0.69 2.81 18.24
C HIS A 233 -0.79 2.88 18.66
N ALA A 234 -1.65 2.05 18.07
CA ALA A 234 -3.10 2.09 18.33
C ALA A 234 -3.52 1.38 19.63
N PHE A 235 -2.68 0.48 20.14
CA PHE A 235 -2.94 -0.35 21.32
C PHE A 235 -2.16 0.16 22.54
N ASP A 236 -2.77 0.02 23.71
CA ASP A 236 -2.12 0.37 24.98
C ASP A 236 -1.12 -0.72 25.44
N ASP A 237 -1.32 -1.97 25.00
CA ASP A 237 -0.46 -3.11 25.25
C ASP A 237 0.23 -3.61 23.97
N ALA A 238 1.56 -3.66 24.00
CA ALA A 238 2.39 -4.13 22.89
C ALA A 238 2.23 -5.64 22.62
N HIS A 239 1.87 -6.45 23.63
CA HIS A 239 1.62 -7.87 23.41
C HIS A 239 0.31 -8.08 22.65
N ALA A 240 -0.76 -7.41 23.07
CA ALA A 240 -2.02 -7.39 22.34
C ALA A 240 -1.87 -6.90 20.88
N ALA A 241 -1.06 -5.86 20.64
CA ALA A 241 -0.76 -5.38 19.29
C ALA A 241 -0.10 -6.45 18.40
N ARG A 242 0.87 -7.19 18.98
CA ARG A 242 1.58 -8.28 18.28
C ARG A 242 0.66 -9.43 17.94
N ASP A 243 -0.16 -9.85 18.90
CA ASP A 243 -1.12 -10.93 18.69
C ASP A 243 -2.18 -10.54 17.66
N ALA A 244 -2.66 -9.30 17.71
CA ALA A 244 -3.57 -8.74 16.72
C ALA A 244 -2.94 -8.71 15.32
N TYR A 245 -1.69 -8.28 15.18
CA TYR A 245 -0.99 -8.28 13.88
C TYR A 245 -0.83 -9.71 13.32
N ALA A 246 -0.38 -10.65 14.15
CA ALA A 246 -0.21 -12.06 13.76
C ALA A 246 -1.54 -12.75 13.45
N TRP A 247 -2.62 -12.33 14.11
CA TRP A 247 -3.97 -12.78 13.80
C TRP A 247 -4.45 -12.22 12.46
N LEU A 248 -4.37 -10.90 12.24
CA LEU A 248 -4.76 -10.25 10.99
C LEU A 248 -4.00 -10.83 9.78
N SER A 249 -2.70 -11.10 9.93
CA SER A 249 -1.86 -11.65 8.86
C SER A 249 -2.23 -13.08 8.45
N ARG A 250 -3.05 -13.79 9.24
CA ARG A 250 -3.54 -15.14 8.93
C ARG A 250 -4.91 -15.15 8.27
N LEU A 251 -5.58 -14.00 8.16
CA LEU A 251 -6.88 -13.91 7.50
C LEU A 251 -6.70 -13.99 5.99
N SER A 252 -7.47 -14.86 5.32
CA SER A 252 -7.44 -15.02 3.87
C SER A 252 -7.90 -13.79 3.08
N VAL A 253 -8.56 -12.86 3.76
CA VAL A 253 -9.09 -11.59 3.23
C VAL A 253 -8.16 -10.40 3.49
N VAL A 254 -6.93 -10.67 3.95
CA VAL A 254 -5.89 -9.68 4.25
C VAL A 254 -4.61 -10.11 3.55
N ASP A 255 -4.07 -9.22 2.72
CA ASP A 255 -2.79 -9.41 2.06
C ASP A 255 -1.66 -8.87 2.95
N ALA A 256 -0.55 -9.60 3.02
CA ALA A 256 0.69 -9.08 3.58
C ALA A 256 1.52 -8.43 2.46
N THR A 257 1.88 -7.16 2.62
CA THR A 257 2.73 -6.40 1.69
C THR A 257 4.01 -5.96 2.40
N PRO A 258 5.07 -5.54 1.70
CA PRO A 258 6.27 -4.95 2.32
C PRO A 258 5.97 -3.72 3.18
N LEU A 259 4.86 -3.03 2.87
CA LEU A 259 4.44 -1.82 3.54
C LEU A 259 3.51 -2.07 4.73
N GLY A 260 3.10 -3.32 4.97
CA GLY A 260 2.20 -3.75 6.04
C GLY A 260 1.01 -4.57 5.54
N LEU A 261 0.04 -4.79 6.41
CA LEU A 261 -1.19 -5.54 6.11
C LEU A 261 -2.19 -4.69 5.33
N ARG A 262 -2.90 -5.31 4.39
CA ARG A 262 -3.92 -4.66 3.56
C ARG A 262 -5.18 -5.53 3.46
N PRO A 263 -6.37 -5.03 3.84
CA PRO A 263 -7.61 -5.77 3.63
C PRO A 263 -8.01 -5.74 2.16
N HIS A 264 -8.63 -6.81 1.68
CA HIS A 264 -9.29 -6.85 0.37
C HIS A 264 -10.37 -5.76 0.27
N THR A 265 -10.57 -5.23 -0.94
CA THR A 265 -11.47 -4.08 -1.17
C THR A 265 -12.91 -4.33 -0.70
N VAL A 266 -13.42 -5.55 -0.87
CA VAL A 266 -14.76 -5.94 -0.44
C VAL A 266 -14.89 -5.90 1.09
N LEU A 267 -13.91 -6.49 1.80
CA LEU A 267 -13.85 -6.46 3.27
C LEU A 267 -13.80 -5.03 3.78
N ARG A 268 -12.91 -4.21 3.20
CA ARG A 268 -12.74 -2.80 3.58
C ARG A 268 -14.06 -2.04 3.52
N LYS A 269 -14.74 -2.05 2.37
CA LYS A 269 -16.01 -1.33 2.17
C LYS A 269 -17.13 -1.80 3.09
N ALA A 270 -17.14 -3.08 3.47
CA ALA A 270 -18.13 -3.62 4.39
C ALA A 270 -17.85 -3.17 5.84
N CYS A 271 -16.59 -3.27 6.27
CA CYS A 271 -16.18 -2.87 7.62
C CYS A 271 -16.36 -1.36 7.85
N GLU A 272 -16.06 -0.52 6.86
CA GLU A 272 -16.25 0.94 6.96
C GLU A 272 -17.70 1.32 7.23
N ARG A 273 -18.64 0.70 6.49
CA ARG A 273 -20.08 0.89 6.69
C ARG A 273 -20.53 0.41 8.07
N ALA A 274 -20.04 -0.75 8.50
CA ALA A 274 -20.35 -1.32 9.81
C ALA A 274 -19.87 -0.41 10.95
N LEU A 275 -18.61 0.02 10.89
CA LEU A 275 -17.96 0.88 11.88
C LEU A 275 -18.60 2.25 11.97
N ALA A 276 -18.93 2.87 10.82
CA ALA A 276 -19.60 4.17 10.79
C ALA A 276 -21.03 4.11 11.36
N GLY A 277 -21.77 3.02 11.14
CA GLY A 277 -23.17 2.91 11.59
C GLY A 277 -23.35 2.36 13.01
N HIS A 278 -22.50 1.43 13.45
CA HIS A 278 -22.73 0.64 14.67
C HIS A 278 -21.66 0.82 15.74
N ALA A 279 -20.48 1.36 15.41
CA ALA A 279 -19.39 1.55 16.36
C ALA A 279 -18.62 2.88 16.12
N PRO A 280 -19.32 4.04 16.11
CA PRO A 280 -18.73 5.32 15.73
C PRO A 280 -17.56 5.74 16.63
N ALA A 281 -17.61 5.43 17.93
CA ALA A 281 -16.53 5.70 18.88
C ALA A 281 -15.26 4.88 18.56
N LEU A 282 -15.41 3.59 18.24
CA LEU A 282 -14.30 2.74 17.81
C LEU A 282 -13.72 3.22 16.49
N TRP A 283 -14.58 3.62 15.56
CA TRP A 283 -14.16 4.16 14.26
C TRP A 283 -13.37 5.47 14.42
N ALA A 284 -13.85 6.37 15.28
CA ALA A 284 -13.15 7.60 15.62
C ALA A 284 -11.79 7.31 16.27
N ARG A 285 -11.72 6.37 17.22
CA ARG A 285 -10.46 5.92 17.84
C ARG A 285 -9.47 5.39 16.81
N ALA A 286 -9.91 4.50 15.91
CA ALA A 286 -9.05 3.91 14.89
C ALA A 286 -8.53 4.97 13.91
N ARG A 287 -9.40 5.86 13.39
CA ARG A 287 -8.97 6.96 12.52
C ARG A 287 -8.03 7.93 13.26
N GLY A 288 -8.29 8.21 14.54
CA GLY A 288 -7.41 8.99 15.40
C GLY A 288 -6.00 8.40 15.51
N ALA A 289 -5.89 7.10 15.73
CA ALA A 289 -4.59 6.41 15.76
C ALA A 289 -3.85 6.49 14.42
N VAL A 290 -4.54 6.32 13.28
CA VAL A 290 -3.93 6.46 11.95
C VAL A 290 -3.45 7.89 11.69
N ARG A 291 -4.23 8.92 12.08
CA ARG A 291 -3.82 10.32 11.98
C ARG A 291 -2.56 10.60 12.80
N ALA A 292 -2.59 10.25 14.09
CA ALA A 292 -1.47 10.51 15.00
C ALA A 292 -0.19 9.79 14.54
N PHE A 293 -0.32 8.54 14.09
CA PHE A 293 0.79 7.78 13.52
C PHE A 293 1.35 8.47 12.27
N THR A 294 0.50 8.80 11.29
CA THR A 294 0.96 9.43 10.04
C THR A 294 1.54 10.83 10.28
N GLU A 295 0.98 11.63 11.17
CA GLU A 295 1.51 12.93 11.58
C GLU A 295 2.92 12.82 12.16
N HIS A 296 3.15 11.86 13.06
CA HIS A 296 4.49 11.60 13.60
C HIS A 296 5.47 11.18 12.50
N ARG A 297 5.04 10.29 11.58
CA ARG A 297 5.89 9.86 10.45
C ARG A 297 6.21 10.99 9.49
N ILE A 298 5.25 11.87 9.19
CA ILE A 298 5.45 13.04 8.34
C ILE A 298 6.49 13.99 8.96
N ALA A 299 6.37 14.26 10.27
CA ALA A 299 7.29 15.18 10.95
C ALA A 299 8.75 14.68 10.98
N MET A 300 8.97 13.36 10.91
CA MET A 300 10.29 12.74 11.04
C MET A 300 10.87 12.26 9.70
N ALA A 301 10.07 12.21 8.63
CA ALA A 301 10.49 11.62 7.36
C ALA A 301 11.24 12.64 6.48
N HIS A 302 12.38 12.21 5.94
CA HIS A 302 13.08 12.94 4.88
C HIS A 302 12.29 12.92 3.56
N ALA A 303 11.52 11.84 3.32
CA ALA A 303 10.60 11.69 2.18
C ALA A 303 9.16 11.47 2.69
N PRO A 304 8.40 12.54 3.02
CA PRO A 304 7.11 12.42 3.69
C PRO A 304 5.95 12.01 2.78
N GLN A 305 6.15 11.96 1.46
CA GLN A 305 5.09 11.80 0.47
C GLN A 305 4.18 10.57 0.71
N ARG A 306 4.77 9.41 1.02
CA ARG A 306 4.00 8.20 1.36
C ARG A 306 3.06 8.45 2.54
N TRP A 307 3.58 9.03 3.61
CA TRP A 307 2.84 9.27 4.84
C TRP A 307 1.79 10.36 4.66
N LEU A 308 2.05 11.33 3.79
CA LEU A 308 1.06 12.31 3.35
C LEU A 308 -0.10 11.64 2.63
N LEU A 309 0.14 10.66 1.75
CA LEU A 309 -0.94 9.91 1.11
C LEU A 309 -1.73 9.06 2.10
N ASP A 310 -1.06 8.43 3.06
CA ASP A 310 -1.73 7.67 4.12
C ASP A 310 -2.58 8.60 5.00
N ARG A 311 -2.07 9.80 5.30
CA ARG A 311 -2.79 10.86 6.03
C ARG A 311 -3.98 11.39 5.23
N LEU A 312 -3.84 11.60 3.92
CA LEU A 312 -4.96 12.00 3.06
C LEU A 312 -6.00 10.88 2.96
N PHE A 313 -5.57 9.62 2.87
CA PHE A 313 -6.45 8.46 2.72
C PHE A 313 -7.40 8.27 3.91
N VAL A 314 -6.94 8.49 5.16
CA VAL A 314 -7.84 8.42 6.33
C VAL A 314 -8.91 9.53 6.32
N ASP A 315 -8.64 10.63 5.59
CA ASP A 315 -9.54 11.78 5.42
C ASP A 315 -10.30 11.82 4.10
N ARG A 316 -10.16 10.79 3.27
CA ARG A 316 -10.67 10.78 1.91
C ARG A 316 -12.18 11.04 1.80
N ASP A 317 -12.95 10.85 2.87
CA ASP A 317 -14.40 11.08 2.86
C ASP A 317 -14.78 12.56 3.12
N ALA A 318 -13.84 13.38 3.58
CA ALA A 318 -14.03 14.80 3.77
C ALA A 318 -14.43 15.45 2.42
N PRO A 319 -15.55 16.21 2.35
CA PRO A 319 -16.03 16.79 1.09
C PRO A 319 -14.96 17.59 0.35
N ALA A 320 -14.17 18.38 1.08
CA ALA A 320 -13.10 19.21 0.52
C ALA A 320 -12.00 18.39 -0.17
N LEU A 321 -11.72 17.15 0.29
CA LEU A 321 -10.74 16.27 -0.34
C LEU A 321 -11.32 15.52 -1.54
N ARG A 322 -12.57 15.02 -1.45
CA ARG A 322 -13.23 14.28 -2.54
C ARG A 322 -13.39 15.09 -3.81
N GLU A 323 -13.63 16.39 -3.69
CA GLU A 323 -13.79 17.28 -4.83
C GLU A 323 -12.50 17.54 -5.62
N TYR A 324 -11.35 17.28 -4.98
CA TYR A 324 -10.03 17.56 -5.54
C TYR A 324 -9.27 16.29 -5.96
N ALA A 325 -9.37 15.20 -5.21
CA ALA A 325 -8.57 13.99 -5.45
C ALA A 325 -9.37 12.69 -5.26
N ILE A 326 -8.97 11.65 -5.99
CA ILE A 326 -9.48 10.28 -5.80
C ILE A 326 -8.41 9.47 -5.09
N LEU A 327 -8.63 9.18 -3.81
CA LEU A 327 -7.70 8.41 -2.97
C LEU A 327 -8.10 6.93 -2.96
N THR A 328 -7.21 6.08 -3.44
CA THR A 328 -7.44 4.63 -3.52
C THR A 328 -6.64 3.89 -2.47
N ALA A 329 -7.18 2.75 -2.01
CA ALA A 329 -6.49 1.85 -1.10
C ALA A 329 -5.49 0.92 -1.82
N ALA A 330 -5.61 0.81 -3.15
CA ALA A 330 -4.71 0.03 -3.98
C ALA A 330 -3.29 0.63 -3.96
N GLU A 331 -2.28 -0.22 -4.15
CA GLU A 331 -0.93 0.28 -4.41
C GLU A 331 -0.93 1.23 -5.59
N GLN A 332 -0.07 2.25 -5.48
CA GLN A 332 -0.16 3.41 -6.33
C GLN A 332 0.03 2.96 -7.78
N ALA A 333 -1.01 3.13 -8.59
CA ALA A 333 -0.92 2.97 -10.04
C ALA A 333 0.00 4.05 -10.68
N LEU A 334 0.61 4.91 -9.87
CA LEU A 334 1.47 6.01 -10.27
C LEU A 334 2.52 6.26 -9.18
N THR A 335 3.77 6.50 -9.54
CA THR A 335 4.84 6.96 -8.65
C THR A 335 5.22 8.39 -8.98
N VAL A 336 5.90 9.11 -8.08
CA VAL A 336 6.41 10.46 -8.32
C VAL A 336 7.91 10.47 -8.11
N ALA A 337 8.65 11.08 -9.03
CA ALA A 337 10.08 11.28 -8.92
C ALA A 337 10.47 12.66 -9.47
N ALA A 338 11.66 13.15 -9.13
CA ALA A 338 12.23 14.31 -9.78
C ALA A 338 12.50 13.99 -11.27
N MET A 339 12.21 14.93 -12.15
CA MET A 339 12.45 14.81 -13.59
C MET A 339 13.92 14.52 -13.87
N GLN A 340 14.18 13.47 -14.65
CA GLN A 340 15.51 13.15 -15.15
C GLN A 340 15.71 13.71 -16.57
N GLY A 341 16.96 13.70 -17.05
CA GLY A 341 17.28 14.23 -18.39
C GLY A 341 16.45 13.58 -19.51
N ASP A 342 16.25 12.26 -19.43
CA ASP A 342 15.49 11.49 -20.42
C ASP A 342 13.98 11.79 -20.40
N ASP A 343 13.45 12.33 -19.30
CA ASP A 343 12.04 12.70 -19.16
C ASP A 343 11.70 14.03 -19.87
N ARG A 344 12.71 14.87 -20.13
CA ARG A 344 12.54 16.28 -20.55
C ARG A 344 11.69 16.42 -21.80
N ASP A 345 11.97 15.64 -22.84
CA ASP A 345 11.25 15.69 -24.11
C ASP A 345 9.82 15.15 -23.96
N ALA A 346 9.64 14.10 -23.16
CA ALA A 346 8.33 13.53 -22.87
C ALA A 346 7.44 14.49 -22.08
N VAL A 347 8.00 15.19 -21.09
CA VAL A 347 7.32 16.23 -20.31
C VAL A 347 6.97 17.41 -21.20
N ALA A 348 7.89 17.90 -22.03
CA ALA A 348 7.61 18.97 -23.00
C ALA A 348 6.48 18.59 -23.95
N ALA A 349 6.49 17.36 -24.49
CA ALA A 349 5.43 16.86 -25.35
C ALA A 349 4.08 16.77 -24.63
N LEU A 350 4.08 16.34 -23.36
CA LEU A 350 2.87 16.30 -22.53
C LEU A 350 2.33 17.71 -22.28
N ILE A 351 3.18 18.68 -21.94
CA ILE A 351 2.79 20.09 -21.76
C ILE A 351 2.17 20.63 -23.06
N VAL A 352 2.81 20.41 -24.22
CA VAL A 352 2.30 20.85 -25.52
C VAL A 352 0.93 20.25 -25.83
N ARG A 353 0.73 18.95 -25.52
CA ARG A 353 -0.57 18.29 -25.72
C ARG A 353 -1.69 18.89 -24.85
N GLN A 354 -1.36 19.37 -23.65
CA GLN A 354 -2.35 19.86 -22.68
C GLN A 354 -2.65 21.35 -22.82
N HIS A 355 -1.64 22.17 -23.11
CA HIS A 355 -1.75 23.64 -23.10
C HIS A 355 -1.54 24.28 -24.48
N GLY A 356 -1.09 23.50 -25.48
CA GLY A 356 -0.68 24.01 -26.78
C GLY A 356 0.73 24.59 -26.78
N ARG A 357 1.31 24.78 -27.98
CA ARG A 357 2.73 25.12 -28.16
C ARG A 357 3.15 26.45 -27.52
N ARG A 358 2.29 27.48 -27.60
CA ARG A 358 2.63 28.82 -27.10
C ARG A 358 2.71 28.83 -25.57
N ALA A 359 1.70 28.30 -24.91
CA ALA A 359 1.69 28.20 -23.45
C ALA A 359 2.73 27.20 -22.93
N ALA A 360 3.04 26.16 -23.71
CA ALA A 360 4.12 25.23 -23.36
C ALA A 360 5.47 25.92 -23.19
N ALA A 361 5.81 26.87 -24.08
CA ALA A 361 7.05 27.62 -23.99
C ALA A 361 7.19 28.37 -22.65
N ASP A 362 6.09 28.92 -22.12
CA ASP A 362 6.07 29.61 -20.84
C ASP A 362 6.36 28.65 -19.66
N ILE A 363 6.03 27.36 -19.81
CA ILE A 363 6.30 26.33 -18.80
C ILE A 363 7.73 25.80 -18.95
N THR A 364 8.10 25.38 -20.16
CA THR A 364 9.35 24.67 -20.44
C THR A 364 10.58 25.56 -20.31
N ARG A 365 10.41 26.90 -20.36
CA ARG A 365 11.50 27.85 -20.06
C ARG A 365 12.12 27.62 -18.68
N TRP A 366 11.36 27.02 -17.76
CA TRP A 366 11.78 26.76 -16.38
C TRP A 366 12.58 25.46 -16.23
N PHE A 367 12.80 24.68 -17.29
CA PHE A 367 13.54 23.41 -17.20
C PHE A 367 14.98 23.58 -16.74
N ASP A 368 15.62 24.69 -17.07
CA ASP A 368 17.02 24.97 -16.76
C ASP A 368 17.18 26.05 -15.67
N ASP A 369 16.08 26.44 -14.99
CA ASP A 369 16.12 27.45 -13.93
C ASP A 369 16.21 26.78 -12.56
N ASP A 370 17.27 27.08 -11.81
CA ASP A 370 17.53 26.48 -10.49
C ASP A 370 16.44 26.76 -9.44
N ARG A 371 15.57 27.76 -9.68
CA ARG A 371 14.42 28.05 -8.81
C ARG A 371 13.28 27.07 -9.02
N ALA A 372 13.24 26.40 -10.16
CA ALA A 372 12.18 25.51 -10.55
C ALA A 372 12.53 24.04 -10.26
N ALA A 373 11.51 23.27 -9.92
CA ALA A 373 11.60 21.84 -9.78
C ALA A 373 10.43 21.17 -10.49
N PHE A 374 10.75 20.17 -11.32
CA PHE A 374 9.80 19.34 -12.03
C PHE A 374 9.75 17.96 -11.39
N ASP A 375 8.57 17.58 -10.92
CA ASP A 375 8.27 16.24 -10.46
C ASP A 375 7.41 15.55 -11.53
N VAL A 376 7.73 14.31 -11.88
CA VAL A 376 7.08 13.52 -12.93
C VAL A 376 6.34 12.34 -12.33
N LEU A 377 5.16 12.05 -12.87
CA LEU A 377 4.32 10.93 -12.46
C LEU A 377 4.48 9.79 -13.46
N HIS A 378 4.87 8.61 -13.00
CA HIS A 378 5.05 7.41 -13.84
C HIS A 378 4.09 6.30 -13.44
N ASP A 379 3.50 5.58 -14.39
CA ASP A 379 2.80 4.33 -14.08
C ASP A 379 3.78 3.18 -13.78
N PRO A 380 3.31 1.99 -13.37
CA PRO A 380 4.18 0.86 -13.08
C PRO A 380 4.95 0.34 -14.30
N GLN A 381 4.54 0.72 -15.52
CA GLN A 381 5.25 0.42 -16.76
C GLN A 381 6.37 1.43 -17.04
N GLY A 382 6.48 2.50 -16.25
CA GLY A 382 7.46 3.58 -16.43
C GLY A 382 7.01 4.64 -17.44
N GLU A 383 5.77 4.61 -17.91
CA GLU A 383 5.25 5.61 -18.84
C GLU A 383 4.91 6.91 -18.10
N LEU A 384 5.24 8.05 -18.72
CA LEU A 384 4.94 9.37 -18.16
C LEU A 384 3.42 9.63 -18.20
N ARG A 385 2.83 9.80 -17.02
CA ARG A 385 1.40 10.03 -16.81
C ARG A 385 1.07 11.41 -16.27
N GLY A 386 2.04 12.22 -15.88
CA GLY A 386 1.78 13.56 -15.38
C GLY A 386 3.03 14.29 -14.93
N TYR A 387 2.88 15.55 -14.56
CA TYR A 387 3.96 16.36 -14.00
C TYR A 387 3.42 17.39 -13.01
N LEU A 388 4.32 17.92 -12.19
CA LEU A 388 4.16 19.06 -11.30
C LEU A 388 5.37 19.97 -11.46
N CYS A 389 5.12 21.23 -11.79
CA CYS A 389 6.11 22.30 -11.83
C CYS A 389 5.93 23.20 -10.61
N SER A 390 6.98 23.29 -9.78
CA SER A 390 7.03 24.18 -8.62
C SER A 390 8.22 25.13 -8.72
N ILE A 391 8.05 26.37 -8.25
CA ILE A 391 9.08 27.42 -8.30
C ILE A 391 9.20 28.05 -6.92
N ALA A 392 10.41 28.15 -6.39
CA ALA A 392 10.68 28.82 -5.13
C ALA A 392 11.22 30.24 -5.36
N LEU A 393 10.47 31.25 -4.91
CA LEU A 393 10.91 32.64 -4.91
C LEU A 393 11.62 32.98 -3.59
N SER A 394 12.69 33.77 -3.67
CA SER A 394 13.43 34.30 -2.52
C SER A 394 13.13 35.79 -2.34
N VAL A 395 13.11 36.27 -1.10
CA VAL A 395 13.03 37.71 -0.78
C VAL A 395 14.20 38.48 -1.38
N THR A 396 15.39 37.88 -1.36
CA THR A 396 16.65 38.51 -1.80
C THR A 396 16.95 38.33 -3.28
N GLY A 397 16.19 37.48 -3.98
CA GLY A 397 16.38 37.18 -5.39
C GLY A 397 15.67 38.20 -6.28
N GLU A 398 16.22 38.44 -7.48
CA GLU A 398 15.49 39.20 -8.49
C GLU A 398 14.20 38.46 -8.89
N PRO A 399 13.03 39.13 -8.86
CA PRO A 399 11.80 38.52 -9.28
C PRO A 399 11.90 38.09 -10.75
N PRO A 400 11.52 36.85 -11.09
CA PRO A 400 11.52 36.40 -12.47
C PRO A 400 10.59 37.25 -13.32
N ALA A 401 11.05 37.61 -14.53
CA ALA A 401 10.27 38.38 -15.50
C ALA A 401 9.69 37.49 -16.62
N GLY A 402 8.63 37.97 -17.27
CA GLY A 402 8.09 37.41 -18.50
C GLY A 402 7.30 36.10 -18.35
N ASP A 403 6.96 35.67 -17.13
CA ASP A 403 5.90 34.68 -16.90
C ASP A 403 4.72 35.41 -16.25
N PRO A 404 3.59 35.57 -16.96
CA PRO A 404 2.42 36.29 -16.44
C PRO A 404 1.89 35.74 -15.11
N VAL A 405 2.01 34.43 -14.87
CA VAL A 405 1.61 33.82 -13.59
C VAL A 405 2.48 34.37 -12.46
N LEU A 406 3.81 34.39 -12.67
CA LEU A 406 4.73 34.90 -11.66
C LEU A 406 4.58 36.40 -11.47
N GLU A 407 4.19 37.16 -12.50
CA GLU A 407 3.88 38.58 -12.37
C GLU A 407 2.73 38.83 -11.39
N HIS A 408 1.66 38.02 -11.43
CA HIS A 408 0.59 38.09 -10.43
C HIS A 408 1.08 37.75 -9.01
N CYS A 409 1.89 36.69 -8.86
CA CYS A 409 2.48 36.32 -7.57
C CYS A 409 3.35 37.46 -7.02
N VAL A 410 4.26 38.01 -7.83
CA VAL A 410 5.18 39.08 -7.44
C VAL A 410 4.42 40.38 -7.14
N ALA A 411 3.38 40.71 -7.90
CA ALA A 411 2.53 41.86 -7.63
C ALA A 411 1.85 41.73 -6.25
N HIS A 412 1.33 40.54 -5.92
CA HIS A 412 0.75 40.28 -4.60
C HIS A 412 1.79 40.37 -3.48
N LEU A 413 2.96 39.74 -3.66
CA LEU A 413 4.07 39.81 -2.69
C LEU A 413 4.53 41.26 -2.44
N ARG A 414 4.59 42.10 -3.47
CA ARG A 414 4.87 43.54 -3.33
C ARG A 414 3.76 44.26 -2.57
N ALA A 415 2.50 43.98 -2.88
CA ALA A 415 1.35 44.63 -2.25
C ALA A 415 1.27 44.35 -0.74
N ILE A 416 1.67 43.15 -0.29
CA ILE A 416 1.72 42.79 1.13
C ILE A 416 3.06 43.17 1.81
N GLY A 417 3.96 43.85 1.09
CA GLY A 417 5.25 44.29 1.62
C GLY A 417 6.26 43.17 1.85
N TRP A 418 6.11 42.00 1.20
CA TRP A 418 6.93 40.81 1.45
C TRP A 418 8.42 41.01 1.09
N PHE A 419 8.74 41.91 0.15
CA PHE A 419 10.12 42.27 -0.18
C PHE A 419 10.72 43.35 0.75
N GLY A 420 9.98 43.77 1.78
CA GLY A 420 10.41 44.77 2.75
C GLY A 420 11.37 44.23 3.81
N PRO A 421 11.96 45.12 4.64
CA PRO A 421 12.95 44.76 5.66
C PRO A 421 12.39 43.94 6.83
N ALA A 422 11.05 43.85 6.96
CA ALA A 422 10.40 43.09 8.01
C ALA A 422 10.37 41.57 7.72
N THR A 423 10.57 41.17 6.47
CA THR A 423 10.56 39.76 6.06
C THR A 423 11.95 39.15 6.23
N PRO A 424 12.07 37.94 6.81
CA PRO A 424 13.35 37.26 6.91
C PRO A 424 14.00 37.04 5.53
N PRO A 425 15.33 37.20 5.39
CA PRO A 425 16.02 37.07 4.10
C PRO A 425 16.01 35.64 3.54
N ASP A 426 15.83 34.65 4.40
CA ASP A 426 15.68 33.24 4.05
C ASP A 426 14.22 32.85 3.74
N ALA A 427 13.25 33.75 3.94
CA ALA A 427 11.86 33.45 3.62
C ALA A 427 11.67 33.12 2.13
N ARG A 428 10.75 32.21 1.86
CA ARG A 428 10.43 31.72 0.52
C ARG A 428 8.93 31.81 0.23
N ALA A 429 8.61 32.02 -1.03
CA ALA A 429 7.26 31.83 -1.55
C ALA A 429 7.27 30.67 -2.56
N LEU A 430 6.46 29.64 -2.32
CA LEU A 430 6.38 28.46 -3.17
C LEU A 430 5.24 28.62 -4.18
N VAL A 431 5.56 28.66 -5.46
CA VAL A 431 4.59 28.74 -6.55
C VAL A 431 4.45 27.37 -7.20
N VAL A 432 3.30 26.72 -7.02
CA VAL A 432 2.89 25.59 -7.85
C VAL A 432 2.42 26.17 -9.18
N ARG A 433 3.38 26.32 -10.09
CA ARG A 433 3.25 27.04 -11.36
C ARG A 433 2.27 26.31 -12.26
N ASP A 434 2.41 24.99 -12.40
CA ASP A 434 1.53 24.19 -13.25
C ASP A 434 1.60 22.71 -12.88
N TRP A 435 0.54 21.96 -13.15
CA TRP A 435 0.52 20.52 -13.02
C TRP A 435 -0.59 19.92 -13.88
N SER A 436 -0.38 18.69 -14.33
CA SER A 436 -1.32 18.00 -15.20
C SER A 436 -1.16 16.49 -15.10
N VAL A 437 -2.29 15.77 -15.16
CA VAL A 437 -2.32 14.31 -15.29
C VAL A 437 -2.89 13.94 -16.67
N ALA A 438 -2.21 13.05 -17.38
CA ALA A 438 -2.58 12.62 -18.72
C ALA A 438 -4.03 12.09 -18.77
N GLY A 439 -4.80 12.61 -19.72
CA GLY A 439 -6.21 12.25 -19.95
C GLY A 439 -7.24 12.95 -19.07
N VAL A 440 -6.85 13.50 -17.91
CA VAL A 440 -7.79 14.14 -16.95
C VAL A 440 -7.39 15.55 -16.53
N HIS A 441 -6.21 16.02 -16.97
CA HIS A 441 -5.64 17.32 -16.61
C HIS A 441 -5.65 17.55 -15.08
N GLN A 442 -6.36 18.59 -14.60
CA GLN A 442 -6.52 18.92 -13.18
C GLN A 442 -7.81 18.36 -12.54
N ALA A 443 -8.51 17.45 -13.21
CA ALA A 443 -9.69 16.80 -12.66
C ALA A 443 -9.31 15.79 -11.54
N PRO A 444 -10.25 15.47 -10.62
CA PRO A 444 -9.98 14.55 -9.53
C PRO A 444 -9.58 13.18 -10.05
N SER A 445 -8.43 12.70 -9.59
CA SER A 445 -7.85 11.43 -10.02
C SER A 445 -6.88 10.90 -8.97
N PRO A 446 -6.43 9.63 -9.09
CA PRO A 446 -5.32 9.11 -8.30
C PRO A 446 -4.01 9.91 -8.52
N GLY A 447 -3.78 10.42 -9.73
CA GLY A 447 -2.65 11.30 -10.01
C GLY A 447 -2.76 12.65 -9.28
N ALA A 448 -3.97 13.24 -9.22
CA ALA A 448 -4.19 14.47 -8.46
C ALA A 448 -3.93 14.29 -6.96
N ALA A 449 -4.22 13.11 -6.40
CA ALA A 449 -3.86 12.78 -5.01
C ALA A 449 -2.34 12.79 -4.78
N LEU A 450 -1.57 12.25 -5.73
CA LEU A 450 -0.10 12.25 -5.69
C LEU A 450 0.47 13.66 -5.83
N VAL A 451 -0.09 14.47 -6.74
CA VAL A 451 0.29 15.88 -6.88
C VAL A 451 0.02 16.63 -5.59
N LEU A 452 -1.15 16.46 -4.97
CA LEU A 452 -1.47 17.08 -3.68
C LEU A 452 -0.47 16.68 -2.58
N ALA A 453 -0.13 15.39 -2.47
CA ALA A 453 0.89 14.91 -1.54
C ALA A 453 2.30 15.45 -1.87
N GLN A 454 2.63 15.64 -3.15
CA GLN A 454 3.91 16.21 -3.56
C GLN A 454 3.98 17.71 -3.28
N VAL A 455 2.90 18.46 -3.47
CA VAL A 455 2.80 19.87 -3.10
C VAL A 455 3.01 20.03 -1.58
N ALA A 456 2.37 19.19 -0.76
CA ALA A 456 2.61 19.18 0.68
C ALA A 456 4.05 18.77 1.04
N THR A 457 4.64 17.83 0.30
CA THR A 457 6.07 17.48 0.44
C THR A 457 6.96 18.70 0.19
N ARG A 458 6.72 19.46 -0.89
CA ARG A 458 7.47 20.68 -1.23
C ARG A 458 7.37 21.72 -0.11
N LEU A 459 6.18 21.95 0.44
CA LEU A 459 5.99 22.85 1.59
C LEU A 459 6.77 22.41 2.85
N LEU A 460 6.93 21.11 3.07
CA LEU A 460 7.67 20.57 4.22
C LEU A 460 9.19 20.64 4.05
N ILE A 461 9.70 20.36 2.84
CA ILE A 461 11.14 20.25 2.60
C ILE A 461 11.78 21.58 2.15
N THR A 462 11.01 22.51 1.59
CA THR A 462 11.52 23.84 1.24
C THR A 462 11.59 24.68 2.53
N PRO A 463 12.78 25.18 2.90
CA PRO A 463 12.94 25.93 4.14
C PRO A 463 12.20 27.27 4.08
N ALA A 464 11.67 27.70 5.23
CA ALA A 464 11.10 29.02 5.47
C ALA A 464 10.04 29.47 4.44
N VAL A 465 9.20 28.54 3.96
CA VAL A 465 8.05 28.92 3.11
C VAL A 465 7.02 29.66 3.95
N GLU A 466 6.76 30.92 3.59
CA GLU A 466 5.74 31.76 4.23
C GLU A 466 4.45 31.80 3.41
N LEU A 467 4.58 31.82 2.08
CA LEU A 467 3.47 31.98 1.14
C LEU A 467 3.48 30.83 0.13
N GLN A 468 2.30 30.36 -0.24
CA GLN A 468 2.11 29.41 -1.33
C GLN A 468 1.18 30.01 -2.37
N PHE A 469 1.49 29.80 -3.65
CA PHE A 469 0.60 30.10 -4.76
C PHE A 469 0.31 28.80 -5.52
N VAL A 470 -0.94 28.58 -5.92
CA VAL A 470 -1.33 27.47 -6.77
C VAL A 470 -2.09 27.97 -7.97
N VAL A 471 -1.63 27.57 -9.15
CA VAL A 471 -2.30 27.83 -10.41
C VAL A 471 -3.26 26.69 -10.71
N THR A 472 -4.54 27.00 -10.88
CA THR A 472 -5.55 25.97 -11.13
C THR A 472 -6.74 26.46 -11.96
N GLU A 473 -7.30 25.56 -12.77
CA GLU A 473 -8.59 25.77 -13.44
C GLU A 473 -9.79 25.62 -12.50
N ARG A 474 -9.57 25.07 -11.31
CA ARG A 474 -10.62 24.73 -10.34
C ARG A 474 -10.36 25.45 -9.01
N PRO A 475 -10.45 26.80 -8.98
CA PRO A 475 -10.13 27.57 -7.80
C PRO A 475 -11.05 27.29 -6.61
N GLU A 476 -12.33 26.99 -6.82
CA GLU A 476 -13.28 26.79 -5.71
C GLU A 476 -12.98 25.51 -4.91
N PRO A 477 -12.78 24.32 -5.54
CA PRO A 477 -12.31 23.14 -4.83
C PRO A 477 -11.01 23.37 -4.05
N TRP A 478 -10.02 24.03 -4.65
CA TRP A 478 -8.74 24.33 -3.99
C TRP A 478 -8.92 25.25 -2.78
N GLN A 479 -9.72 26.31 -2.91
CA GLN A 479 -10.02 27.21 -1.81
C GLN A 479 -10.75 26.50 -0.66
N ARG A 480 -11.69 25.59 -0.95
CA ARG A 480 -12.35 24.78 0.08
C ARG A 480 -11.37 23.87 0.81
N LEU A 481 -10.43 23.26 0.08
CA LEU A 481 -9.37 22.44 0.68
C LEU A 481 -8.47 23.25 1.61
N LEU A 482 -8.02 24.44 1.21
CA LEU A 482 -7.21 25.32 2.06
C LEU A 482 -7.97 25.75 3.32
N ARG A 483 -9.24 26.14 3.20
CA ARG A 483 -10.08 26.50 4.36
C ARG A 483 -10.29 25.31 5.31
N PHE A 484 -10.46 24.11 4.76
CA PHE A 484 -10.56 22.87 5.55
C PHE A 484 -9.26 22.59 6.33
N LEU A 485 -8.11 22.96 5.78
CA LEU A 485 -6.80 22.91 6.44
C LEU A 485 -6.56 24.09 7.41
N GLY A 486 -7.52 25.01 7.55
CA GLY A 486 -7.40 26.20 8.39
C GLY A 486 -6.50 27.30 7.80
N VAL A 487 -6.28 27.28 6.49
CA VAL A 487 -5.47 28.26 5.75
C VAL A 487 -6.41 29.15 4.93
N ALA A 488 -6.26 30.47 5.04
CA ALA A 488 -7.11 31.42 4.33
C ALA A 488 -6.61 31.62 2.89
N PRO A 489 -7.41 31.27 1.85
CA PRO A 489 -7.00 31.47 0.47
C PRO A 489 -7.44 32.84 -0.06
N CYS A 490 -6.73 33.36 -1.05
CA CYS A 490 -7.09 34.56 -1.81
C CYS A 490 -6.76 34.37 -3.29
N ILE A 491 -7.68 34.73 -4.19
CA ILE A 491 -7.38 34.78 -5.63
C ILE A 491 -6.64 36.09 -5.90
N VAL A 492 -5.42 36.00 -6.46
CA VAL A 492 -4.55 37.16 -6.70
C VAL A 492 -4.38 37.52 -8.17
N GLY A 493 -4.89 36.66 -9.07
CA GLY A 493 -4.86 36.89 -10.50
C GLY A 493 -5.57 35.79 -11.27
N GLU A 494 -5.84 36.07 -12.53
CA GLU A 494 -6.34 35.10 -13.50
C GLU A 494 -5.50 35.20 -14.75
N GLN A 495 -5.18 34.04 -15.34
CA GLN A 495 -4.35 33.91 -16.51
C GLN A 495 -5.02 33.00 -17.54
N ARG A 496 -4.85 33.30 -18.83
CA ARG A 496 -5.21 32.37 -19.90
C ARG A 496 -3.97 31.59 -20.34
N CYS A 497 -4.10 30.27 -20.40
CA CYS A 497 -3.03 29.34 -20.78
C CYS A 497 -3.57 28.41 -21.87
N GLY A 498 -3.39 28.80 -23.14
CA GLY A 498 -4.10 28.15 -24.24
C GLY A 498 -5.61 28.43 -24.16
N GLU A 499 -6.41 27.36 -24.16
CA GLU A 499 -7.88 27.45 -24.01
C GLU A 499 -8.32 27.55 -22.55
N HIS A 500 -7.40 27.29 -21.61
CA HIS A 500 -7.71 27.17 -20.20
C HIS A 500 -7.69 28.52 -19.48
N ARG A 501 -8.66 28.72 -18.59
CA ARG A 501 -8.71 29.88 -17.68
C ARG A 501 -8.21 29.44 -16.31
N LEU A 502 -7.03 29.90 -15.95
CA LEU A 502 -6.33 29.56 -14.72
C LEU A 502 -6.50 30.69 -13.72
N ALA A 503 -6.80 30.35 -12.47
CA ALA A 503 -6.73 31.27 -11.34
C ALA A 503 -5.44 31.04 -10.56
N VAL A 504 -4.84 32.13 -10.06
CA VAL A 504 -3.71 32.08 -9.14
C VAL A 504 -4.25 32.27 -7.73
N VAL A 505 -4.22 31.20 -6.94
CA VAL A 505 -4.71 31.20 -5.55
C VAL A 505 -3.53 31.28 -4.60
N ALA A 506 -3.44 32.34 -3.82
CA ALA A 506 -2.47 32.51 -2.74
C ALA A 506 -2.99 31.92 -1.43
N ALA A 507 -2.06 31.43 -0.61
CA ALA A 507 -2.30 30.89 0.72
C ALA A 507 -1.16 31.32 1.65
N ASP A 508 -1.52 31.81 2.83
CA ASP A 508 -0.58 32.29 3.85
C ASP A 508 -0.32 31.20 4.91
N TRP A 509 0.92 30.74 4.98
CA TRP A 509 1.38 29.69 5.88
C TRP A 509 2.11 30.23 7.10
N ARG A 510 2.24 31.56 7.24
CA ARG A 510 2.91 32.17 8.41
C ARG A 510 2.19 31.77 9.70
N GLY A 511 2.95 31.20 10.62
CA GLY A 511 2.43 30.71 11.90
C GLY A 511 1.61 29.42 11.82
N ILE A 512 1.59 28.73 10.67
CA ILE A 512 0.85 27.47 10.47
C ILE A 512 1.77 26.47 9.75
N SER A 513 2.19 25.40 10.44
CA SER A 513 2.91 24.31 9.77
C SER A 513 1.95 23.41 9.00
N VAL A 514 2.44 22.70 7.96
CA VAL A 514 1.64 21.70 7.23
C VAL A 514 1.15 20.60 8.17
N VAL A 515 1.97 20.17 9.13
CA VAL A 515 1.59 19.15 10.12
C VAL A 515 0.47 19.68 11.02
N ASP A 516 0.54 20.94 11.47
CA ASP A 516 -0.55 21.57 12.25
C ASP A 516 -1.84 21.72 11.46
N ALA A 517 -1.74 22.11 10.19
CA ALA A 517 -2.89 22.23 9.30
C ALA A 517 -3.60 20.88 9.11
N LEU A 518 -2.82 19.80 8.89
CA LEU A 518 -3.35 18.44 8.81
C LEU A 518 -3.96 17.99 10.14
N ARG A 519 -3.31 18.26 11.27
CA ARG A 519 -3.84 17.94 12.60
C ARG A 519 -5.19 18.62 12.85
N ARG A 520 -5.28 19.93 12.62
CA ARG A 520 -6.52 20.72 12.76
C ARG A 520 -7.64 20.19 11.86
N ALA A 521 -7.34 19.86 10.61
CA ALA A 521 -8.31 19.26 9.70
C ALA A 521 -8.86 17.92 10.23
N GLY A 522 -8.03 17.15 10.93
CA GLY A 522 -8.47 15.91 11.58
C GLY A 522 -9.30 16.11 12.83
N GLU A 523 -9.00 17.14 13.62
CA GLU A 523 -9.76 17.57 14.80
C GLU A 523 -11.09 18.23 14.44
N ALA A 524 -11.21 18.82 13.24
CA ALA A 524 -12.44 19.39 12.70
C ALA A 524 -13.35 18.36 11.99
N ALA A 525 -12.84 17.14 11.76
CA ALA A 525 -13.58 16.03 11.17
C ALA A 525 -14.45 15.14 12.11
N PRO A 526 -14.65 15.39 13.43
CA PRO A 526 -15.59 14.61 14.23
C PRO A 526 -17.00 15.22 14.09
N GLY A 527 -17.91 14.51 13.42
CA GLY A 527 -19.35 14.78 13.54
C GLY A 527 -20.18 15.07 12.27
N LEU A 528 -19.74 14.73 11.06
CA LEU A 528 -20.66 14.67 9.90
C LEU A 528 -21.32 13.29 9.83
N GLU A 529 -22.07 12.95 10.89
CA GLU A 529 -23.04 11.86 10.90
C GLU A 529 -24.34 12.36 10.28
N SER A 530 -24.66 11.87 9.08
CA SER A 530 -25.99 11.41 8.68
C SER A 530 -25.91 10.81 7.27
N PRO A 531 -26.25 9.52 7.06
CA PRO A 531 -26.76 9.12 5.76
C PRO A 531 -28.05 9.92 5.47
N PRO A 532 -28.40 10.20 4.19
CA PRO A 532 -29.67 10.86 3.89
C PRO A 532 -30.81 10.14 4.60
N ALA A 533 -31.59 10.91 5.37
CA ALA A 533 -32.72 10.44 6.14
C ALA A 533 -33.78 9.84 5.21
N PHE A 534 -33.77 8.52 5.08
CA PHE A 534 -34.97 7.78 4.76
C PHE A 534 -34.98 6.51 5.61
N LEU A 535 -35.97 6.42 6.49
CA LEU A 535 -36.33 5.29 7.37
C LEU A 535 -35.60 5.20 8.72
N ALA A 536 -35.83 6.20 9.59
CA ALA A 536 -35.78 6.01 11.03
C ALA A 536 -37.20 5.68 11.54
N ALA A 537 -37.44 4.41 11.90
CA ALA A 537 -38.53 4.03 12.79
C ALA A 537 -38.16 2.71 13.48
N GLY A 538 -38.04 2.75 14.81
CA GLY A 538 -37.89 1.56 15.64
C GLY A 538 -36.74 1.60 16.64
N THR A 539 -36.71 2.62 17.51
CA THR A 539 -35.85 2.63 18.71
C THR A 539 -36.36 1.63 19.75
N GLY A 540 -35.48 0.76 20.23
CA GLY A 540 -35.65 -0.01 21.46
C GLY A 540 -34.31 -0.09 22.19
N GLN A 541 -34.04 0.89 23.05
CA GLN A 541 -32.95 0.87 24.04
C GLN A 541 -33.19 -0.22 25.09
N LEU A 542 -32.13 -0.67 25.76
CA LEU A 542 -32.02 -0.95 27.22
C LEU A 542 -30.56 -1.43 27.56
N PRO A 543 -30.12 -1.43 28.84
CA PRO A 543 -28.88 -0.78 29.29
C PRO A 543 -27.85 -1.69 30.03
N ILE A 544 -26.60 -1.17 30.13
CA ILE A 544 -25.59 -1.19 31.23
C ILE A 544 -25.32 -2.52 31.99
N VAL A 545 -24.04 -2.87 32.20
CA VAL A 545 -23.35 -2.98 33.53
C VAL A 545 -21.94 -3.57 33.36
N ALA A 546 -20.94 -2.83 33.87
CA ALA A 546 -19.55 -3.20 34.03
C ALA A 546 -19.34 -4.18 35.21
N SER A 547 -18.27 -5.00 35.17
CA SER A 547 -17.42 -5.37 36.33
C SER A 547 -16.31 -6.34 35.92
N ALA A 548 -15.04 -5.93 36.12
CA ALA A 548 -13.90 -6.83 36.31
C ALA A 548 -13.89 -7.33 37.78
N PRO A 549 -13.14 -8.40 38.11
CA PRO A 549 -11.82 -8.17 38.70
C PRO A 549 -10.73 -9.20 38.37
N GLU A 550 -9.51 -8.80 38.72
CA GLU A 550 -8.17 -9.41 38.58
C GLU A 550 -7.93 -10.69 39.42
N ALA A 551 -6.96 -11.54 39.02
CA ALA A 551 -5.81 -11.96 39.87
C ALA A 551 -4.87 -13.03 39.23
N ALA A 552 -3.59 -12.64 39.11
CA ALA A 552 -2.32 -13.35 39.39
C ALA A 552 -2.01 -14.82 38.98
N GLY A 553 -0.79 -15.02 38.46
CA GLY A 553 -0.04 -16.30 38.56
C GLY A 553 1.11 -16.49 37.56
N HIS A 554 2.33 -16.03 37.87
CA HIS A 554 3.54 -16.28 37.09
C HIS A 554 4.13 -17.68 37.34
N VAL A 555 4.49 -18.42 36.28
CA VAL A 555 5.43 -19.56 36.32
C VAL A 555 6.32 -19.54 35.08
N ARG A 556 7.65 -19.52 35.26
CA ARG A 556 8.66 -19.72 34.20
C ARG A 556 9.04 -21.21 34.12
N PRO A 557 9.26 -21.80 32.93
CA PRO A 557 10.07 -22.99 32.79
C PRO A 557 11.41 -22.72 32.09
N ALA A 558 12.40 -23.52 32.46
CA ALA A 558 13.80 -23.46 32.09
C ALA A 558 14.10 -24.06 30.69
N VAL A 559 15.22 -23.63 30.10
CA VAL A 559 15.74 -24.09 28.79
C VAL A 559 16.84 -25.14 29.01
N PRO A 560 16.83 -26.30 28.31
CA PRO A 560 17.97 -27.24 28.30
C PRO A 560 19.02 -26.84 27.25
N ARG A 561 20.29 -26.99 27.60
CA ARG A 561 21.48 -26.78 26.73
C ARG A 561 21.79 -28.06 25.93
N SER A 562 22.28 -27.90 24.71
CA SER A 562 22.96 -28.96 23.94
C SER A 562 24.26 -28.42 23.32
N ASP A 563 25.37 -29.07 23.64
CA ASP A 563 26.73 -28.96 23.07
C ASP A 563 26.76 -29.45 21.61
N GLY A 564 27.74 -29.23 20.73
CA GLY A 564 29.07 -28.62 20.78
C GLY A 564 29.70 -28.47 19.37
N ALA A 565 29.01 -28.87 18.28
CA ALA A 565 29.46 -28.71 16.89
C ALA A 565 28.94 -27.42 16.22
N ALA A 566 27.74 -26.95 16.59
CA ALA A 566 27.21 -25.64 16.17
C ALA A 566 28.03 -24.47 16.74
N VAL A 567 28.89 -24.73 17.73
CA VAL A 567 29.64 -23.71 18.46
C VAL A 567 30.82 -23.18 17.63
N ASP A 568 31.42 -23.96 16.73
CA ASP A 568 32.51 -23.47 15.86
C ASP A 568 32.00 -22.69 14.64
N ASP A 569 30.95 -23.15 13.95
CA ASP A 569 30.31 -22.37 12.87
C ASP A 569 29.62 -21.10 13.40
N ALA A 570 29.00 -21.16 14.58
CA ALA A 570 28.44 -19.97 15.23
C ALA A 570 29.52 -19.03 15.77
N ARG A 571 30.70 -19.53 16.18
CA ARG A 571 31.85 -18.68 16.54
C ARG A 571 32.41 -17.96 15.32
N ASP A 572 32.53 -18.62 14.18
CA ASP A 572 33.02 -17.99 12.95
C ASP A 572 32.04 -16.96 12.38
N LEU A 573 30.73 -17.25 12.41
CA LEU A 573 29.69 -16.29 12.02
C LEU A 573 29.58 -15.13 13.03
N SER A 574 29.68 -15.40 14.34
CA SER A 574 29.72 -14.36 15.37
C SER A 574 30.96 -13.48 15.21
N ALA A 575 32.13 -14.04 14.92
CA ALA A 575 33.36 -13.27 14.70
C ALA A 575 33.29 -12.41 13.43
N LEU A 576 32.65 -12.89 12.36
CA LEU A 576 32.38 -12.11 11.15
C LEU A 576 31.38 -10.97 11.41
N LEU A 577 30.29 -11.25 12.12
CA LEU A 577 29.31 -10.24 12.53
C LEU A 577 29.94 -9.18 13.44
N ASP A 578 30.76 -9.58 14.41
CA ASP A 578 31.46 -8.65 15.31
C ASP A 578 32.44 -7.75 14.56
N ARG A 579 33.19 -8.28 13.58
CA ARG A 579 34.05 -7.47 12.70
C ARG A 579 33.23 -6.49 11.87
N ARG A 580 32.07 -6.90 11.37
CA ARG A 580 31.19 -6.07 10.54
C ARG A 580 30.52 -4.97 11.37
N ILE A 581 30.04 -5.29 12.56
CA ILE A 581 29.51 -4.31 13.53
C ILE A 581 30.61 -3.30 13.89
N ALA A 582 31.83 -3.75 14.16
CA ALA A 582 32.95 -2.85 14.45
C ALA A 582 33.34 -1.97 13.25
N GLN A 583 33.20 -2.46 12.02
CA GLN A 583 33.44 -1.68 10.81
C GLN A 583 32.37 -0.58 10.62
N VAL A 584 31.09 -0.94 10.73
CA VAL A 584 29.96 0.00 10.63
C VAL A 584 30.02 1.05 11.74
N ALA A 585 30.34 0.62 12.96
CA ALA A 585 30.53 1.51 14.09
C ALA A 585 31.63 2.57 13.85
N ARG A 586 32.75 2.17 13.23
CA ARG A 586 33.84 3.10 12.88
C ARG A 586 33.44 4.04 11.74
N SER A 587 32.80 3.54 10.68
CA SER A 587 32.39 4.38 9.55
C SER A 587 31.31 5.39 9.91
N ALA A 588 30.42 5.04 10.85
CA ALA A 588 29.36 5.91 11.35
C ALA A 588 29.76 6.75 12.58
N ALA A 589 31.04 6.68 12.99
CA ALA A 589 31.58 7.39 14.17
C ALA A 589 30.73 7.20 15.45
N LEU A 590 30.30 5.97 15.73
CA LEU A 590 29.53 5.65 16.94
C LEU A 590 30.40 5.77 18.19
N SER A 591 29.86 6.41 19.23
CA SER A 591 30.47 6.43 20.56
C SER A 591 30.51 5.02 21.17
N PRO A 592 31.38 4.74 22.16
CA PRO A 592 31.45 3.42 22.80
C PRO A 592 30.08 2.92 23.30
N ARG A 593 29.27 3.85 23.81
CA ARG A 593 27.93 3.53 24.31
C ARG A 593 26.93 3.20 23.20
N GLU A 594 27.02 3.87 22.07
CA GLU A 594 26.20 3.59 20.89
C GLU A 594 26.61 2.26 20.23
N GLN A 595 27.89 1.87 20.31
CA GLN A 595 28.36 0.58 19.82
C GLN A 595 27.80 -0.58 20.66
N GLU A 596 27.79 -0.45 21.98
CA GLU A 596 27.16 -1.43 22.88
C GLU A 596 25.66 -1.57 22.59
N VAL A 597 24.98 -0.46 22.34
CA VAL A 597 23.55 -0.46 21.97
C VAL A 597 23.33 -1.10 20.59
N LEU A 598 24.16 -0.80 19.59
CA LEU A 598 24.10 -1.45 18.27
C LEU A 598 24.25 -2.98 18.38
N HIS A 599 25.21 -3.44 19.18
CA HIS A 599 25.45 -4.87 19.39
C HIS A 599 24.23 -5.56 20.01
N LEU A 600 23.60 -4.95 21.03
CA LEU A 600 22.38 -5.49 21.64
C LEU A 600 21.15 -5.44 20.71
N LEU A 601 21.07 -4.44 19.83
CA LEU A 601 20.01 -4.34 18.82
C LEU A 601 20.10 -5.48 17.79
N VAL A 602 21.32 -5.84 17.36
CA VAL A 602 21.58 -6.97 16.46
C VAL A 602 21.20 -8.30 17.10
N LEU A 603 21.42 -8.45 18.41
CA LEU A 603 20.98 -9.61 19.20
C LEU A 603 19.47 -9.65 19.48
N ALA A 604 18.69 -8.85 18.76
CA ALA A 604 17.26 -8.75 18.90
C ALA A 604 16.77 -8.39 20.34
N ARG A 605 17.57 -7.66 21.13
CA ARG A 605 17.13 -7.12 22.44
C ARG A 605 16.28 -5.85 22.34
N ASN A 606 15.18 -5.78 23.09
CA ASN A 606 14.32 -4.60 23.16
C ASN A 606 14.91 -3.50 24.08
N TYR A 607 14.37 -2.28 24.06
CA TYR A 607 14.94 -1.16 24.81
C TYR A 607 14.87 -1.34 26.35
N ALA A 608 13.93 -2.13 26.88
CA ALA A 608 13.88 -2.46 28.31
C ALA A 608 15.00 -3.45 28.67
N GLU A 609 15.25 -4.44 27.83
CA GLU A 609 16.36 -5.39 27.96
C GLU A 609 17.72 -4.71 27.77
N ILE A 610 17.83 -3.76 26.83
CA ILE A 610 19.03 -2.94 26.64
C ILE A 610 19.27 -2.06 27.86
N GLY A 611 18.21 -1.43 28.39
CA GLY A 611 18.29 -0.64 29.61
C GLY A 611 18.79 -1.45 30.81
N ALA A 612 18.25 -2.65 30.99
CA ALA A 612 18.69 -3.58 32.03
C ALA A 612 20.15 -4.06 31.82
N ALA A 613 20.52 -4.44 30.58
CA ALA A 613 21.85 -4.93 30.25
C ALA A 613 22.94 -3.87 30.41
N LEU A 614 22.62 -2.60 30.12
CA LEU A 614 23.55 -1.49 30.18
C LEU A 614 23.44 -0.69 31.49
N GLN A 615 22.55 -1.06 32.41
CA GLN A 615 22.26 -0.32 33.64
C GLN A 615 21.89 1.16 33.39
N ILE A 616 21.02 1.40 32.40
CA ILE A 616 20.45 2.71 32.07
C ILE A 616 18.93 2.65 32.01
N THR A 617 18.27 3.80 32.11
CA THR A 617 16.80 3.82 32.02
C THR A 617 16.35 3.40 30.61
N PRO A 618 15.17 2.76 30.45
CA PRO A 618 14.61 2.42 29.14
C PRO A 618 14.46 3.64 28.21
N ARG A 619 14.21 4.82 28.78
CA ARG A 619 14.16 6.10 28.06
C ARG A 619 15.53 6.48 27.48
N THR A 620 16.59 6.30 28.25
CA THR A 620 17.98 6.53 27.82
C THR A 620 18.41 5.51 26.77
N ALA A 621 18.00 4.24 26.89
CA ALA A 621 18.24 3.22 25.88
C ALA A 621 17.54 3.56 24.54
N ARG A 622 16.29 4.06 24.58
CA ARG A 622 15.56 4.52 23.40
C ARG A 622 16.24 5.71 22.72
N PHE A 623 16.81 6.64 23.50
CA PHE A 623 17.60 7.75 22.99
C PHE A 623 18.88 7.27 22.27
N HIS A 624 19.65 6.35 22.88
CA HIS A 624 20.83 5.80 22.21
C HIS A 624 20.49 4.99 20.96
N GLN A 625 19.39 4.22 20.98
CA GLN A 625 18.91 3.49 19.79
C GLN A 625 18.60 4.45 18.64
N HIS A 626 17.90 5.56 18.93
CA HIS A 626 17.59 6.58 17.93
C HIS A 626 18.88 7.15 17.29
N ASN A 627 19.87 7.53 18.11
CA ASN A 627 21.14 8.06 17.62
C ASN A 627 21.93 7.02 16.82
N VAL A 628 21.93 5.75 17.24
CA VAL A 628 22.55 4.65 16.50
C VAL A 628 21.91 4.50 15.12
N LEU A 629 20.59 4.40 15.04
CA LEU A 629 19.85 4.25 13.78
C LEU A 629 20.09 5.42 12.83
N GLN A 630 20.04 6.65 13.35
CA GLN A 630 20.33 7.87 12.60
C GLN A 630 21.76 7.86 12.03
N LYS A 631 22.77 7.54 12.86
CA LYS A 631 24.19 7.58 12.45
C LYS A 631 24.55 6.51 11.43
N ILE A 632 23.93 5.33 11.51
CA ILE A 632 24.18 4.24 10.56
C ILE A 632 23.26 4.28 9.33
N GLY A 633 22.33 5.24 9.26
CA GLY A 633 21.39 5.39 8.14
C GLY A 633 20.31 4.30 8.06
N ALA A 634 19.99 3.64 9.19
CA ALA A 634 18.96 2.62 9.25
C ALA A 634 17.60 3.23 9.62
N GLU A 635 16.56 2.98 8.83
CA GLU A 635 15.22 3.56 9.02
C GLU A 635 14.39 2.85 10.09
N SER A 636 14.79 1.63 10.44
CA SER A 636 14.15 0.82 11.47
C SER A 636 15.14 -0.17 12.05
N ARG A 637 14.73 -0.83 13.13
CA ARG A 637 15.52 -1.88 13.75
C ARG A 637 15.75 -3.09 12.84
N LEU A 638 14.78 -3.42 11.98
CA LEU A 638 14.94 -4.49 10.98
C LEU A 638 15.90 -4.07 9.86
N ASP A 639 15.95 -2.77 9.57
CA ASP A 639 16.82 -2.20 8.54
C ASP A 639 18.31 -2.20 8.93
N ILE A 640 18.63 -2.42 10.22
CA ILE A 640 20.01 -2.65 10.68
C ILE A 640 20.63 -3.86 9.95
N VAL A 641 19.83 -4.87 9.62
CA VAL A 641 20.29 -6.05 8.88
C VAL A 641 20.74 -5.69 7.47
N ARG A 642 20.07 -4.74 6.81
CA ARG A 642 20.47 -4.21 5.49
C ARG A 642 21.79 -3.45 5.55
N VAL A 643 22.07 -2.76 6.66
CA VAL A 643 23.32 -2.00 6.85
C VAL A 643 24.48 -2.92 7.19
N LEU A 644 24.22 -4.07 7.82
CA LEU A 644 25.25 -5.04 8.20
C LEU A 644 25.57 -6.08 7.13
N LEU A 645 24.57 -6.53 6.33
CA LEU A 645 24.75 -7.41 5.15
C LEU A 645 25.18 -6.62 3.91
#